data_AF-K1Q0M9-F1
#
_entry.id   AF-K1Q0M9-F1
#
_cell.length_a   1.000
_cell.length_b   1.000
_cell.length_c   1.000
_cell.angle_alpha   90.00
_cell.angle_beta   90.00
_cell.angle_gamma   90.00
#
_symmetry.space_group_name_H-M   'P 1'
#
loop_
_entity.id
_entity.type
_entity.pdbx_description
1 polymer ?
#
loop_
_entity_poly.entity_id
_entity_poly.type
_entity_poly.pdbx_seq_one_letter_code
_entity_poly.pdbx_strand_id
1 'polypeptide(L)'
;MTVDYCRKICSDGKFKYYGVEAGHQCFCGNKLTKSDKKKDSECMNPCRGDREQACGGGWRIAIYQNPNFKPKFVGCYKDQRSRTLNEKDTKSSSMTVDKCRKTCTSLKYKYYGVEDQNECFCGDKLTKSKKMKESDCMRPCKGDREQACGGSWRIAVYKNPDFKPTAIVQKDYVGCYVDKLLARTLGTKKTSSRSMTVETCRKTCLKADTKYYGLEAGDECFCGNKLGKKKSDSECKTPCTGDKEQVCGGSWRLAVYKNTKFVPLTIVKSGYKGCFKDKRFGRALPDKVTKLGDGMTVETCRDICKKEKTKYYGLEAKKECWCGKKMPDSSAKTSDADCKSPCSGNNKQGCGGSWRIAVYKLPTKKSTAACKDKKGEVQCSTSNGQRSVCIVPQADLVLYVDPKVPTDECEPGETYGRHGDEIWVSGKCGGKFEICYREVAVEEVSEDCVKTADGSDYTGTWNKTKSGKTCQAWSSQTPHKHGFTSLPNNYCRNPDGEPHAWCYTTDTNTRWEFCDIPQCKTPAPGETDECLTEPKGQNYQGTKNVTKSGLKCQAWSVQTPHSHSFTKSLGNQENYCRNPDGEPKPWCYTTEKDTRWETCDIPECAACEVEQEKGPDCKVLYKISGGCYYQSHYRNECKYSVKLDKDSAGKLRADVNYGATKFSLKEGKGVNKCAYFKVIGDYLVIEDTLAHGFGESWVWGGSSWNGATTTSICQNQKLTLHCGHGRVIKIRHANYGRTNYFTCPRGNLHTDDCESSDTKEIVKKRCNGRRKCTLTATNSIFGNPCHGTTKYLEVTFKCIRKL
;
A
#
# COMPACT_ATOMS: atom_id res chain seq x y z
N MET A 1 -17.65 3.91 -40.06
CA MET A 1 -16.23 4.31 -40.09
C MET A 1 -16.16 5.78 -40.44
N THR A 2 -15.41 6.58 -39.68
CA THR A 2 -15.06 7.98 -39.97
C THR A 2 -13.55 8.13 -39.95
N VAL A 3 -13.02 9.18 -40.59
CA VAL A 3 -11.57 9.49 -40.57
C VAL A 3 -11.10 9.68 -39.13
N ASP A 4 -11.90 10.34 -38.29
CA ASP A 4 -11.60 10.55 -36.86
C ASP A 4 -11.60 9.28 -36.02
N TYR A 5 -12.52 8.36 -36.29
CA TYR A 5 -12.53 7.06 -35.61
C TYR A 5 -11.30 6.23 -35.97
N CYS A 6 -10.91 6.22 -37.25
CA CYS A 6 -9.69 5.56 -37.68
C CYS A 6 -8.43 6.23 -37.09
N ARG A 7 -8.39 7.57 -37.05
CA ARG A 7 -7.34 8.34 -36.36
C ARG A 7 -7.22 7.94 -34.90
N LYS A 8 -8.34 7.84 -34.17
CA LYS A 8 -8.36 7.48 -32.74
C LYS A 8 -7.78 6.08 -32.52
N ILE A 9 -8.26 5.09 -33.25
CA ILE A 9 -7.77 3.69 -33.16
C ILE A 9 -6.27 3.61 -33.45
N CYS A 10 -5.82 4.23 -34.54
CA CYS A 10 -4.40 4.20 -34.88
C CYS A 10 -3.54 5.04 -33.92
N SER A 11 -4.10 6.07 -33.28
CA SER A 11 -3.43 6.83 -32.21
C SER A 11 -3.25 6.00 -30.95
N ASP A 12 -4.28 5.26 -30.54
CA ASP A 12 -4.25 4.39 -29.36
C ASP A 12 -3.25 3.23 -29.58
N GLY A 13 -3.14 2.75 -30.82
CA GLY A 13 -2.11 1.81 -31.27
C GLY A 13 -0.72 2.42 -31.50
N LYS A 14 -0.54 3.72 -31.26
CA LYS A 14 0.72 4.48 -31.45
C LYS A 14 1.31 4.39 -32.86
N PHE A 15 0.46 4.35 -33.89
CA PHE A 15 0.88 4.35 -35.29
C PHE A 15 1.05 5.76 -35.85
N LYS A 16 2.10 5.96 -36.65
CA LYS A 16 2.47 7.26 -37.26
C LYS A 16 1.48 7.74 -38.31
N TYR A 17 0.96 6.82 -39.11
CA TYR A 17 -0.02 7.05 -40.17
C TYR A 17 -1.27 6.23 -39.92
N TYR A 18 -2.39 6.75 -40.38
CA TYR A 18 -3.65 6.04 -40.45
C TYR A 18 -4.25 6.26 -41.84
N GLY A 19 -4.93 5.27 -42.38
CA GLY A 19 -5.53 5.36 -43.70
C GLY A 19 -6.88 4.68 -43.74
N VAL A 20 -7.76 5.22 -44.57
CA VAL A 20 -9.11 4.69 -44.77
C VAL A 20 -9.31 4.30 -46.22
N GLU A 21 -9.91 3.14 -46.44
CA GLU A 21 -10.16 2.57 -47.77
C GLU A 21 -11.63 2.14 -47.90
N ALA A 22 -12.15 2.23 -49.12
CA ALA A 22 -13.48 1.76 -49.50
C ALA A 22 -14.62 2.24 -48.58
N GLY A 23 -14.50 3.41 -47.94
CA GLY A 23 -15.55 3.99 -47.09
C GLY A 23 -15.71 3.37 -45.69
N HIS A 24 -15.04 2.25 -45.40
CA HIS A 24 -15.29 1.49 -44.17
C HIS A 24 -14.08 0.78 -43.53
N GLN A 25 -12.96 0.66 -44.23
CA GLN A 25 -11.76 -0.03 -43.74
C GLN A 25 -10.77 0.98 -43.15
N CYS A 26 -10.09 0.60 -42.08
CA CYS A 26 -9.09 1.44 -41.40
C CYS A 26 -7.78 0.67 -41.29
N PHE A 27 -6.68 1.32 -41.65
CA PHE A 27 -5.34 0.77 -41.63
C PHE A 27 -4.43 1.67 -40.81
N CYS A 28 -3.58 1.06 -39.99
CA CYS A 28 -2.59 1.77 -39.19
C CYS A 28 -1.19 1.34 -39.63
N GLY A 29 -0.27 2.30 -39.74
CA GLY A 29 1.08 2.00 -40.21
C GLY A 29 2.11 2.99 -39.69
N ASN A 30 3.34 2.52 -39.52
CA ASN A 30 4.48 3.38 -39.17
C ASN A 30 5.28 3.83 -40.40
N LYS A 31 4.97 3.26 -41.56
CA LYS A 31 5.62 3.50 -42.84
C LYS A 31 4.60 3.48 -43.96
N LEU A 32 4.88 4.21 -45.02
CA LEU A 32 4.18 4.09 -46.29
C LEU A 32 5.02 3.13 -47.16
N THR A 33 4.43 2.03 -47.60
CA THR A 33 5.06 1.14 -48.59
C THR A 33 5.10 1.86 -49.94
N LYS A 34 6.10 1.56 -50.79
CA LYS A 34 6.23 2.17 -52.13
C LYS A 34 5.04 1.74 -52.99
N SER A 35 3.96 2.50 -52.95
CA SER A 35 2.86 2.45 -53.91
C SER A 35 2.80 3.77 -54.67
N ASP A 36 2.49 3.70 -55.96
CA ASP A 36 2.38 4.91 -56.80
C ASP A 36 1.23 5.78 -56.29
N LYS A 37 1.54 7.02 -55.87
CA LYS A 37 0.52 8.01 -55.47
C LYS A 37 -0.44 8.25 -56.65
N LYS A 38 -1.72 7.97 -56.45
CA LYS A 38 -2.79 8.18 -57.44
C LYS A 38 -3.43 9.56 -57.28
N LYS A 39 -4.31 9.94 -58.21
CA LYS A 39 -4.99 11.24 -58.16
C LYS A 39 -5.95 11.26 -56.96
N ASP A 40 -5.99 12.38 -56.25
CA ASP A 40 -6.78 12.51 -55.02
C ASP A 40 -8.28 12.24 -55.27
N SER A 41 -8.80 12.53 -56.47
CA SER A 41 -10.18 12.22 -56.88
C SER A 41 -10.54 10.73 -56.78
N GLU A 42 -9.57 9.82 -56.91
CA GLU A 42 -9.77 8.37 -56.77
C GLU A 42 -9.92 7.94 -55.29
N CYS A 43 -9.69 8.85 -54.35
CA CYS A 43 -9.73 8.60 -52.90
C CYS A 43 -10.88 9.35 -52.19
N MET A 44 -11.82 9.94 -52.95
CA MET A 44 -12.87 10.82 -52.42
C MET A 44 -14.21 10.11 -52.16
N ASN A 45 -14.27 8.78 -52.11
CA ASN A 45 -15.55 8.15 -51.77
C ASN A 45 -15.93 8.51 -50.32
N PRO A 46 -17.20 8.85 -50.05
CA PRO A 46 -17.62 9.33 -48.75
C PRO A 46 -17.52 8.24 -47.68
N CYS A 47 -17.18 8.61 -46.45
CA CYS A 47 -17.16 7.67 -45.33
C CYS A 47 -18.58 7.21 -44.97
N ARG A 48 -18.73 5.93 -44.59
CA ARG A 48 -20.04 5.38 -44.20
C ARG A 48 -20.60 6.01 -42.92
N GLY A 49 -19.73 6.49 -42.02
CA GLY A 49 -20.12 7.13 -40.76
C GLY A 49 -20.21 8.66 -40.81
N ASP A 50 -19.73 9.28 -41.89
CA ASP A 50 -19.77 10.72 -42.11
C ASP A 50 -19.60 10.99 -43.62
N ARG A 51 -20.68 11.44 -44.28
CA ARG A 51 -20.68 11.60 -45.75
C ARG A 51 -19.87 12.81 -46.22
N GLU A 52 -19.45 13.70 -45.32
CA GLU A 52 -18.63 14.88 -45.66
C GLU A 52 -17.12 14.55 -45.69
N GLN A 53 -16.73 13.38 -45.20
CA GLN A 53 -15.33 12.95 -45.12
C GLN A 53 -14.94 12.01 -46.26
N ALA A 54 -13.72 12.16 -46.79
CA ALA A 54 -13.15 11.29 -47.82
C ALA A 54 -12.50 10.03 -47.21
N CYS A 55 -13.01 8.85 -47.59
CA CYS A 55 -12.57 7.54 -47.07
C CYS A 55 -12.01 6.59 -48.15
N GLY A 56 -11.19 7.12 -49.04
CA GLY A 56 -10.52 6.32 -50.06
C GLY A 56 -11.47 5.85 -51.17
N GLY A 57 -11.04 4.88 -51.94
CA GLY A 57 -11.80 4.22 -53.01
C GLY A 57 -11.53 2.71 -53.03
N GLY A 58 -12.12 1.99 -53.99
CA GLY A 58 -11.81 0.56 -54.16
C GLY A 58 -10.35 0.38 -54.58
N TRP A 59 -9.55 -0.30 -53.76
CA TRP A 59 -8.09 -0.43 -53.95
C TRP A 59 -7.33 0.91 -53.90
N ARG A 60 -7.87 1.90 -53.18
CA ARG A 60 -7.32 3.25 -53.04
C ARG A 60 -7.44 3.72 -51.60
N ILE A 61 -6.31 3.73 -50.89
CA ILE A 61 -6.29 4.17 -49.49
C ILE A 61 -6.03 5.68 -49.39
N ALA A 62 -6.94 6.40 -48.72
CA ALA A 62 -6.69 7.79 -48.32
C ALA A 62 -5.88 7.79 -47.03
N ILE A 63 -4.62 8.25 -47.11
CA ILE A 63 -3.66 8.19 -46.01
C ILE A 63 -3.51 9.55 -45.33
N TYR A 64 -3.56 9.55 -44.01
CA TYR A 64 -3.44 10.71 -43.15
C TYR A 64 -2.33 10.49 -42.10
N GLN A 65 -1.68 11.57 -41.68
CA GLN A 65 -0.67 11.52 -40.62
C GLN A 65 -1.30 11.81 -39.26
N ASN A 66 -0.93 11.05 -38.24
CA ASN A 66 -1.41 11.30 -36.88
C ASN A 66 -0.78 12.58 -36.30
N PRO A 67 -1.56 13.62 -35.96
CA PRO A 67 -1.02 14.86 -35.40
C PRO A 67 -0.41 14.67 -34.00
N ASN A 68 -0.83 13.64 -33.25
CA ASN A 68 -0.39 13.35 -31.88
C ASN A 68 0.82 12.39 -31.80
N PHE A 69 1.20 11.72 -32.91
CA PHE A 69 2.42 10.92 -32.96
C PHE A 69 3.62 11.81 -33.27
N LYS A 70 4.15 12.45 -32.22
CA LYS A 70 5.47 13.08 -32.23
C LYS A 70 6.16 12.79 -30.90
N PRO A 71 7.12 11.86 -30.78
CA PRO A 71 8.23 12.13 -29.85
C PRO A 71 8.78 13.49 -30.30
N LYS A 72 8.64 14.53 -29.47
CA LYS A 72 8.98 15.89 -29.88
C LYS A 72 10.51 15.94 -30.05
N PHE A 73 10.96 15.63 -31.26
CA PHE A 73 12.34 15.73 -31.65
C PHE A 73 12.79 17.16 -31.43
N VAL A 74 13.75 17.32 -30.53
CA VAL A 74 14.28 18.62 -30.14
C VAL A 74 15.35 19.05 -31.14
N GLY A 75 16.08 18.09 -31.70
CA GLY A 75 17.04 18.31 -32.77
C GLY A 75 18.22 17.33 -32.73
N CYS A 76 19.03 17.40 -33.78
CA CYS A 76 20.34 16.78 -33.83
C CYS A 76 21.39 17.75 -33.27
N TYR A 77 22.24 17.27 -32.37
CA TYR A 77 23.30 18.08 -31.75
C TYR A 77 24.65 17.41 -31.91
N LYS A 78 25.70 18.22 -32.13
CA LYS A 78 27.08 17.75 -32.04
C LYS A 78 27.39 17.49 -30.58
N ASP A 79 27.65 16.24 -30.23
CA ASP A 79 28.00 15.89 -28.87
C ASP A 79 29.43 16.33 -28.54
N GLN A 80 29.73 16.43 -27.24
CA GLN A 80 30.96 17.02 -26.72
C GLN A 80 31.42 16.33 -25.45
N ARG A 81 32.65 16.60 -24.99
CA ARG A 81 33.20 15.96 -23.77
C ARG A 81 32.32 16.14 -22.54
N SER A 82 31.65 17.28 -22.39
CA SER A 82 30.72 17.54 -21.29
C SER A 82 29.34 16.91 -21.47
N ARG A 83 29.10 16.27 -22.63
CA ARG A 83 27.83 15.70 -23.10
C ARG A 83 26.70 16.71 -23.26
N THR A 84 25.88 16.52 -24.28
CA THR A 84 24.69 17.34 -24.53
C THR A 84 23.59 17.05 -23.51
N LEU A 85 23.49 15.78 -23.09
CA LEU A 85 22.72 15.31 -21.94
C LEU A 85 23.68 14.56 -21.01
N ASN A 86 23.91 15.08 -19.82
CA ASN A 86 25.06 14.72 -18.98
C ASN A 86 24.70 14.08 -17.63
N GLU A 87 23.43 13.75 -17.39
CA GLU A 87 22.98 13.26 -16.09
C GLU A 87 23.09 11.73 -15.98
N LYS A 88 22.73 11.00 -17.04
CA LYS A 88 22.88 9.54 -17.08
C LYS A 88 23.08 9.06 -18.51
N ASP A 89 24.00 8.10 -18.68
CA ASP A 89 24.18 7.36 -19.94
C ASP A 89 24.12 5.85 -19.71
N THR A 90 23.64 5.13 -20.73
CA THR A 90 23.58 3.67 -20.79
C THR A 90 23.82 3.19 -22.22
N LYS A 91 24.28 1.94 -22.39
CA LYS A 91 24.47 1.33 -23.71
C LYS A 91 23.72 0.00 -23.80
N SER A 92 23.20 -0.33 -24.97
CA SER A 92 22.52 -1.61 -25.21
C SER A 92 22.66 -2.08 -26.65
N SER A 93 23.01 -3.35 -26.84
CA SER A 93 23.07 -3.97 -28.19
C SER A 93 21.72 -4.04 -28.91
N SER A 94 20.61 -3.93 -28.18
CA SER A 94 19.23 -3.84 -28.71
C SER A 94 18.59 -2.48 -28.45
N MET A 95 19.37 -1.40 -28.52
CA MET A 95 18.86 -0.05 -28.29
C MET A 95 17.82 0.36 -29.34
N THR A 96 16.76 1.02 -28.88
CA THR A 96 15.75 1.70 -29.69
C THR A 96 15.47 3.07 -29.05
N VAL A 97 14.91 4.02 -29.81
CA VAL A 97 14.46 5.32 -29.28
C VAL A 97 13.46 5.11 -28.15
N ASP A 98 12.56 4.14 -28.30
CA ASP A 98 11.56 3.76 -27.30
C ASP A 98 12.16 3.15 -26.04
N LYS A 99 13.20 2.33 -26.17
CA LYS A 99 13.93 1.76 -25.04
C LYS A 99 14.63 2.87 -24.25
N CYS A 100 15.30 3.78 -24.94
CA CYS A 100 15.93 4.94 -24.31
C CYS A 100 14.90 5.84 -23.61
N ARG A 101 13.75 6.12 -24.26
CA ARG A 101 12.63 6.83 -23.63
C ARG A 101 12.23 6.17 -22.33
N LYS A 102 11.91 4.86 -22.34
CA LYS A 102 11.48 4.12 -21.15
C LYS A 102 12.51 4.19 -20.02
N THR A 103 13.80 4.05 -20.34
CA THR A 103 14.89 4.19 -19.37
C THR A 103 14.94 5.61 -18.78
N CYS A 104 14.88 6.65 -19.60
CA CYS A 104 14.91 8.02 -19.08
C CYS A 104 13.60 8.42 -18.37
N THR A 105 12.46 7.82 -18.73
CA THR A 105 11.18 7.96 -18.02
C THR A 105 11.24 7.32 -16.64
N SER A 106 11.77 6.09 -16.52
CA SER A 106 11.91 5.45 -15.19
C SER A 106 12.88 6.21 -14.29
N LEU A 107 13.85 6.90 -14.87
CA LEU A 107 14.79 7.79 -14.19
C LEU A 107 14.29 9.24 -14.04
N LYS A 108 13.05 9.53 -14.48
CA LYS A 108 12.36 10.81 -14.34
C LYS A 108 13.08 12.02 -14.97
N TYR A 109 13.68 11.83 -16.14
CA TYR A 109 14.36 12.91 -16.89
C TYR A 109 13.47 13.53 -17.97
N LYS A 110 13.58 14.86 -18.13
CA LYS A 110 12.81 15.64 -19.10
C LYS A 110 13.17 15.38 -20.57
N TYR A 111 14.44 15.09 -20.83
CA TYR A 111 14.96 14.80 -22.16
C TYR A 111 15.65 13.45 -22.17
N TYR A 112 15.59 12.81 -23.33
CA TYR A 112 16.35 11.62 -23.65
C TYR A 112 16.99 11.79 -25.02
N GLY A 113 18.12 11.17 -25.24
CA GLY A 113 18.83 11.23 -26.49
C GLY A 113 19.54 9.93 -26.80
N VAL A 114 19.64 9.62 -28.08
CA VAL A 114 20.30 8.40 -28.56
C VAL A 114 21.47 8.79 -29.46
N GLU A 115 22.59 8.11 -29.27
CA GLU A 115 23.83 8.34 -30.02
C GLU A 115 24.40 7.02 -30.52
N ASP A 116 25.07 7.09 -31.66
CA ASP A 116 25.84 6.03 -32.30
C ASP A 116 25.20 4.62 -32.24
N GLN A 117 23.89 4.56 -32.56
CA GLN A 117 23.11 3.34 -32.75
C GLN A 117 22.78 2.53 -31.48
N ASN A 118 23.54 2.67 -30.39
CA ASN A 118 23.40 1.82 -29.19
C ASN A 118 23.46 2.57 -27.84
N GLU A 119 23.72 3.87 -27.84
CA GLU A 119 23.88 4.67 -26.63
C GLU A 119 22.61 5.46 -26.33
N CYS A 120 22.30 5.61 -25.05
CA CYS A 120 21.16 6.35 -24.54
C CYS A 120 21.61 7.29 -23.43
N PHE A 121 21.20 8.55 -23.53
CA PHE A 121 21.53 9.62 -22.60
C PHE A 121 20.25 10.27 -22.07
N CYS A 122 20.25 10.64 -20.81
CA CYS A 122 19.14 11.32 -20.15
C CYS A 122 19.60 12.65 -19.56
N GLY A 123 18.71 13.63 -19.50
CA GLY A 123 18.99 14.89 -18.81
C GLY A 123 17.78 15.79 -18.66
N ASP A 124 17.84 16.72 -17.72
CA ASP A 124 16.75 17.68 -17.49
C ASP A 124 16.91 18.97 -18.30
N LYS A 125 18.12 19.21 -18.82
CA LYS A 125 18.50 20.36 -19.64
C LYS A 125 19.47 19.93 -20.73
N LEU A 126 19.52 20.68 -21.82
CA LEU A 126 20.55 20.54 -22.84
C LEU A 126 21.71 21.45 -22.46
N THR A 127 22.94 20.94 -22.47
CA THR A 127 24.14 21.79 -22.35
C THR A 127 24.31 22.66 -23.61
N LYS A 128 25.22 23.63 -23.59
CA LYS A 128 25.48 24.50 -24.75
C LYS A 128 26.16 23.67 -25.86
N SER A 129 25.36 23.07 -26.73
CA SER A 129 25.81 22.22 -27.84
C SER A 129 25.43 22.84 -29.20
N LYS A 130 26.27 22.64 -30.22
CA LYS A 130 25.98 23.11 -31.58
C LYS A 130 24.89 22.23 -32.21
N LYS A 131 23.79 22.84 -32.65
CA LYS A 131 22.75 22.15 -33.43
C LYS A 131 23.29 21.79 -34.82
N MET A 132 23.01 20.57 -35.27
CA MET A 132 23.49 20.00 -36.54
C MET A 132 22.32 19.74 -37.48
N LYS A 133 22.62 19.35 -38.72
CA LYS A 133 21.58 18.92 -39.67
C LYS A 133 20.94 17.64 -39.15
N GLU A 134 19.62 17.50 -39.30
CA GLU A 134 18.89 16.33 -38.80
C GLU A 134 19.41 15.02 -39.41
N SER A 135 19.82 15.06 -40.69
CA SER A 135 20.45 13.96 -41.42
C SER A 135 21.66 13.37 -40.71
N ASP A 136 22.42 14.18 -39.97
CA ASP A 136 23.65 13.75 -39.28
C ASP A 136 23.33 12.81 -38.10
N CYS A 137 22.08 12.78 -37.66
CA CYS A 137 21.59 11.93 -36.57
C CYS A 137 20.70 10.77 -37.04
N MET A 138 20.65 10.49 -38.36
CA MET A 138 19.78 9.47 -38.93
C MET A 138 20.41 8.07 -38.99
N ARG A 139 21.51 7.78 -38.28
CA ARG A 139 22.01 6.39 -38.27
C ARG A 139 20.99 5.49 -37.58
N PRO A 140 20.73 4.29 -38.14
CA PRO A 140 19.71 3.38 -37.62
C PRO A 140 20.08 2.84 -36.23
N CYS A 141 19.10 2.63 -35.36
CA CYS A 141 19.33 1.96 -34.08
C CYS A 141 19.71 0.48 -34.27
N LYS A 142 20.53 -0.08 -33.37
CA LYS A 142 20.86 -1.51 -33.41
C LYS A 142 19.66 -2.42 -33.13
N GLY A 143 18.74 -2.01 -32.26
CA GLY A 143 17.55 -2.77 -31.89
C GLY A 143 16.34 -2.55 -32.81
N ASP A 144 16.37 -1.51 -33.65
CA ASP A 144 15.33 -1.23 -34.65
C ASP A 144 15.93 -0.35 -35.76
N ARG A 145 16.13 -0.94 -36.94
CA ARG A 145 16.77 -0.24 -38.08
C ARG A 145 15.91 0.89 -38.66
N GLU A 146 14.66 1.00 -38.24
CA GLU A 146 13.71 2.02 -38.72
C GLU A 146 13.69 3.28 -37.86
N GLN A 147 14.42 3.26 -36.75
CA GLN A 147 14.53 4.38 -35.82
C GLN A 147 15.90 5.04 -35.94
N ALA A 148 15.92 6.37 -35.82
CA ALA A 148 17.15 7.17 -35.83
C ALA A 148 17.78 7.22 -34.43
N CYS A 149 18.97 6.62 -34.28
CA CYS A 149 19.76 6.59 -33.05
C CYS A 149 21.05 7.41 -33.16
N GLY A 150 20.92 8.63 -33.67
CA GLY A 150 22.04 9.56 -33.73
C GLY A 150 23.12 9.12 -34.71
N GLY A 151 24.36 9.50 -34.45
CA GLY A 151 25.54 9.10 -35.19
C GLY A 151 26.79 9.32 -34.33
N SER A 152 27.98 9.08 -34.89
CA SER A 152 29.22 9.28 -34.12
C SER A 152 29.35 10.74 -33.70
N TRP A 153 29.32 11.00 -32.39
CA TRP A 153 29.28 12.36 -31.81
C TRP A 153 28.10 13.20 -32.32
N ARG A 154 26.99 12.56 -32.65
CA ARG A 154 25.75 13.19 -33.12
C ARG A 154 24.59 12.61 -32.32
N ILE A 155 24.08 13.37 -31.36
CA ILE A 155 22.99 12.91 -30.51
C ILE A 155 21.65 13.40 -31.05
N ALA A 156 20.73 12.46 -31.27
CA ALA A 156 19.33 12.74 -31.57
C ALA A 156 18.59 12.96 -30.25
N VAL A 157 18.18 14.20 -29.95
CA VAL A 157 17.55 14.55 -28.68
C VAL A 157 16.03 14.66 -28.84
N TYR A 158 15.31 14.09 -27.89
CA TYR A 158 13.86 14.07 -27.83
C TYR A 158 13.36 14.56 -26.46
N LYS A 159 12.20 15.22 -26.45
CA LYS A 159 11.51 15.54 -25.20
C LYS A 159 10.74 14.32 -24.73
N ASN A 160 10.82 14.01 -23.44
CA ASN A 160 10.06 12.94 -22.83
C ASN A 160 8.58 13.36 -22.66
N PRO A 161 7.62 12.70 -23.34
CA PRO A 161 6.19 13.04 -23.19
C PRO A 161 5.63 12.66 -21.81
N ASP A 162 6.23 11.66 -21.16
CA ASP A 162 5.78 11.13 -19.87
C ASP A 162 6.45 11.85 -18.67
N PHE A 163 7.29 12.86 -18.94
CA PHE A 163 7.94 13.62 -17.87
C PHE A 163 6.94 14.48 -17.10
N LYS A 164 6.86 14.25 -15.80
CA LYS A 164 6.07 15.06 -14.87
C LYS A 164 6.97 16.11 -14.21
N PRO A 165 6.60 17.40 -14.26
CA PRO A 165 7.37 18.45 -13.61
C PRO A 165 7.31 18.30 -12.09
N THR A 166 8.39 18.68 -11.41
CA THR A 166 8.44 18.74 -9.95
C THR A 166 7.33 19.64 -9.42
N ALA A 167 6.50 19.11 -8.54
CA ALA A 167 5.34 19.77 -7.97
C ALA A 167 5.30 19.65 -6.44
N ILE A 168 4.62 20.61 -5.83
CA ILE A 168 4.36 20.58 -4.39
C ILE A 168 3.22 19.60 -4.13
N VAL A 169 3.42 18.68 -3.20
CA VAL A 169 2.37 17.78 -2.70
C VAL A 169 1.39 18.61 -1.85
N GLN A 170 0.32 19.11 -2.46
CA GLN A 170 -0.53 20.17 -1.87
C GLN A 170 -1.25 19.77 -0.58
N LYS A 171 -1.68 18.49 -0.44
CA LYS A 171 -2.60 18.04 0.62
C LYS A 171 -2.17 18.45 2.04
N ASP A 172 -0.87 18.41 2.32
CA ASP A 172 -0.31 18.67 3.65
C ASP A 172 0.70 19.82 3.66
N TYR A 173 0.86 20.55 2.55
CA TYR A 173 1.87 21.60 2.41
C TYR A 173 1.48 22.87 3.17
N VAL A 174 2.40 23.36 3.98
CA VAL A 174 2.21 24.55 4.82
C VAL A 174 2.87 25.79 4.19
N GLY A 175 4.01 25.59 3.54
CA GLY A 175 4.73 26.67 2.85
C GLY A 175 6.23 26.49 2.84
N CYS A 176 6.90 27.42 2.16
CA CYS A 176 8.35 27.56 2.19
C CYS A 176 8.80 28.41 3.39
N TYR A 177 9.79 27.96 4.15
CA TYR A 177 10.30 28.65 5.34
C TYR A 177 11.82 28.80 5.31
N VAL A 178 12.35 29.89 5.87
CA VAL A 178 13.81 30.05 6.06
C VAL A 178 14.28 29.07 7.12
N ASP A 179 15.38 28.36 6.86
CA ASP A 179 16.11 27.64 7.90
C ASP A 179 17.43 28.33 8.25
N LYS A 180 17.74 28.45 9.55
CA LYS A 180 18.92 29.18 10.05
C LYS A 180 19.83 28.26 10.86
N LEU A 181 21.13 28.30 10.57
CA LEU A 181 22.16 27.46 11.20
C LEU A 181 22.12 27.49 12.74
N LEU A 182 22.00 28.69 13.31
CA LEU A 182 22.03 28.90 14.77
C LEU A 182 20.66 28.79 15.45
N ALA A 183 19.57 28.68 14.67
CA ALA A 183 18.20 28.64 15.16
C ALA A 183 17.31 27.90 14.14
N ARG A 184 17.49 26.59 14.06
CA ARG A 184 16.78 25.74 13.10
C ARG A 184 15.27 25.87 13.25
N THR A 185 14.58 26.11 12.15
CA THR A 185 13.14 26.38 12.14
C THR A 185 12.34 25.18 12.64
N LEU A 186 12.68 23.97 12.19
CA LEU A 186 12.09 22.72 12.65
C LEU A 186 13.02 21.90 13.57
N GLY A 187 13.99 22.52 14.25
CA GLY A 187 14.91 21.83 15.18
C GLY A 187 16.18 21.24 14.53
N THR A 188 17.05 20.61 15.33
CA THR A 188 18.50 20.51 15.03
C THR A 188 18.91 19.69 13.80
N LYS A 189 18.34 18.50 13.53
CA LYS A 189 18.32 17.73 12.23
C LYS A 189 17.82 16.31 12.50
N LYS A 190 17.09 15.65 11.58
CA LYS A 190 16.88 14.17 11.67
C LYS A 190 16.81 13.49 10.30
N THR A 191 17.90 12.77 10.01
CA THR A 191 18.24 11.96 8.83
C THR A 191 18.32 12.71 7.49
N SER A 192 19.36 12.38 6.75
CA SER A 192 19.46 12.64 5.31
C SER A 192 19.41 11.30 4.57
N SER A 193 18.97 11.30 3.32
CA SER A 193 18.93 10.09 2.50
C SER A 193 19.07 10.43 1.02
N ARG A 194 19.87 9.64 0.29
CA ARG A 194 19.94 9.70 -1.19
C ARG A 194 18.65 9.24 -1.87
N SER A 195 17.71 8.66 -1.12
CA SER A 195 16.38 8.26 -1.57
C SER A 195 15.27 9.02 -0.84
N MET A 196 15.53 10.27 -0.44
CA MET A 196 14.56 11.06 0.31
C MET A 196 13.30 11.34 -0.51
N THR A 197 12.13 11.20 0.11
CA THR A 197 10.83 11.59 -0.45
C THR A 197 10.02 12.30 0.63
N VAL A 198 8.97 13.03 0.23
CA VAL A 198 8.05 13.69 1.17
C VAL A 198 7.48 12.66 2.16
N GLU A 199 7.13 11.47 1.67
CA GLU A 199 6.57 10.38 2.48
C GLU A 199 7.59 9.77 3.47
N THR A 200 8.85 9.60 3.04
CA THR A 200 9.93 9.12 3.92
C THR A 200 10.16 10.08 5.07
N CYS A 201 10.19 11.39 4.80
CA CYS A 201 10.34 12.40 5.84
C CYS A 201 9.09 12.45 6.76
N ARG A 202 7.88 12.38 6.21
CA ARG A 202 6.63 12.29 6.98
C ARG A 202 6.66 11.13 7.97
N LYS A 203 6.96 9.91 7.51
CA LYS A 203 7.07 8.71 8.38
C LYS A 203 8.11 8.90 9.48
N THR A 204 9.23 9.53 9.15
CA THR A 204 10.32 9.80 10.11
C THR A 204 9.86 10.77 11.20
N CYS A 205 9.18 11.85 10.82
CA CYS A 205 8.72 12.87 11.74
C CYS A 205 7.45 12.51 12.51
N LEU A 206 6.64 11.58 11.99
CA LEU A 206 5.59 10.91 12.75
C LEU A 206 6.16 10.05 13.86
N LYS A 207 7.21 9.26 13.60
CA LYS A 207 7.92 8.51 14.65
C LYS A 207 8.59 9.43 15.67
N ALA A 208 9.00 10.63 15.25
CA ALA A 208 9.54 11.65 16.14
C ALA A 208 8.46 12.44 16.91
N ASP A 209 7.18 12.12 16.68
CA ASP A 209 6.01 12.76 17.29
C ASP A 209 6.00 14.29 17.18
N THR A 210 6.20 14.79 15.97
CA THR A 210 6.25 16.24 15.69
C THR A 210 5.08 16.69 14.82
N LYS A 211 4.63 17.93 15.04
CA LYS A 211 3.49 18.55 14.35
C LYS A 211 3.77 18.82 12.87
N TYR A 212 5.02 19.15 12.55
CA TYR A 212 5.47 19.49 11.20
C TYR A 212 6.70 18.68 10.83
N TYR A 213 6.82 18.44 9.54
CA TYR A 213 8.03 17.92 8.92
C TYR A 213 8.41 18.84 7.77
N GLY A 214 9.70 19.00 7.53
CA GLY A 214 10.21 19.86 6.48
C GLY A 214 11.37 19.22 5.77
N LEU A 215 11.45 19.46 4.47
CA LEU A 215 12.50 18.95 3.62
C LEU A 215 13.37 20.11 3.15
N GLU A 216 14.69 19.92 3.16
CA GLU A 216 15.68 20.90 2.73
C GLU A 216 16.66 20.26 1.75
N ALA A 217 17.15 21.06 0.80
CA ALA A 217 18.21 20.69 -0.14
C ALA A 217 17.99 19.41 -0.98
N GLY A 218 16.78 18.84 -0.99
CA GLY A 218 16.44 17.63 -1.75
C GLY A 218 16.57 16.32 -0.98
N ASP A 219 17.44 16.25 0.03
CA ASP A 219 17.79 15.00 0.72
C ASP A 219 17.69 15.04 2.25
N GLU A 220 17.44 16.21 2.84
CA GLU A 220 17.44 16.41 4.27
C GLU A 220 16.02 16.46 4.84
N CYS A 221 15.81 15.84 6.00
CA CYS A 221 14.54 15.84 6.71
C CYS A 221 14.67 16.51 8.08
N PHE A 222 13.68 17.33 8.42
CA PHE A 222 13.60 18.08 9.67
C PHE A 222 12.22 17.90 10.29
N CYS A 223 12.17 17.72 11.61
CA CYS A 223 10.96 17.39 12.35
C CYS A 223 10.78 18.36 13.50
N GLY A 224 9.70 19.14 13.53
CA GLY A 224 9.54 20.19 14.51
C GLY A 224 8.10 20.57 14.82
N ASN A 225 7.94 21.37 15.87
CA ASN A 225 6.63 21.79 16.37
C ASN A 225 6.33 23.28 16.16
N LYS A 226 7.34 24.05 15.75
CA LYS A 226 7.27 25.51 15.58
C LYS A 226 7.67 25.87 14.16
N LEU A 227 7.11 26.95 13.63
CA LEU A 227 7.43 27.45 12.30
C LEU A 227 8.17 28.77 12.40
N GLY A 228 9.04 29.03 11.43
CA GLY A 228 9.84 30.24 11.32
C GLY A 228 9.23 31.25 10.35
N LYS A 229 10.08 32.09 9.74
CA LYS A 229 9.67 33.09 8.75
C LYS A 229 9.33 32.42 7.40
N LYS A 230 8.11 32.61 6.91
CA LYS A 230 7.63 32.13 5.61
C LYS A 230 8.29 32.90 4.45
N LYS A 231 8.47 32.23 3.31
CA LYS A 231 9.07 32.71 2.06
C LYS A 231 8.22 32.32 0.86
N SER A 232 8.63 32.78 -0.34
CA SER A 232 7.99 32.38 -1.59
C SER A 232 8.25 30.90 -1.85
N ASP A 233 7.22 30.17 -2.28
CA ASP A 233 7.32 28.75 -2.62
C ASP A 233 8.28 28.49 -3.79
N SER A 234 8.60 29.51 -4.60
CA SER A 234 9.63 29.43 -5.64
C SER A 234 11.03 29.15 -5.10
N GLU A 235 11.32 29.55 -3.86
CA GLU A 235 12.62 29.32 -3.20
C GLU A 235 12.77 27.88 -2.67
N CYS A 236 11.67 27.12 -2.63
CA CYS A 236 11.62 25.74 -2.14
C CYS A 236 11.42 24.72 -3.26
N LYS A 237 11.80 24.99 -4.52
CA LYS A 237 11.52 24.10 -5.66
C LYS A 237 12.58 23.03 -5.95
N THR A 238 13.52 22.79 -5.03
CA THR A 238 14.51 21.72 -5.20
C THR A 238 13.80 20.36 -5.18
N PRO A 239 14.00 19.49 -6.19
CA PRO A 239 13.39 18.17 -6.23
C PRO A 239 13.94 17.24 -5.14
N CYS A 240 13.14 16.27 -4.71
CA CYS A 240 13.59 15.22 -3.80
C CYS A 240 14.56 14.25 -4.48
N THR A 241 15.58 13.77 -3.76
CA THR A 241 16.57 12.82 -4.30
C THR A 241 16.00 11.44 -4.60
N GLY A 242 15.00 11.00 -3.84
CA GLY A 242 14.25 9.75 -4.07
C GLY A 242 13.03 9.90 -4.97
N ASP A 243 12.55 11.12 -5.21
CA ASP A 243 11.43 11.38 -6.11
C ASP A 243 11.48 12.79 -6.73
N LYS A 244 12.00 12.88 -7.96
CA LYS A 244 12.13 14.16 -8.68
C LYS A 244 10.80 14.85 -9.00
N GLU A 245 9.66 14.17 -8.88
CA GLU A 245 8.34 14.77 -9.08
C GLU A 245 7.89 15.57 -7.85
N GLN A 246 8.57 15.41 -6.71
CA GLN A 246 8.20 16.03 -5.44
C GLN A 246 9.17 17.15 -5.06
N VAL A 247 8.62 18.19 -4.44
CA VAL A 247 9.38 19.30 -3.85
C VAL A 247 9.97 18.91 -2.49
N CYS A 248 11.28 19.17 -2.31
CA CYS A 248 12.05 18.94 -1.09
C CYS A 248 12.86 20.17 -0.64
N GLY A 249 12.24 21.36 -0.72
CA GLY A 249 12.80 22.59 -0.18
C GLY A 249 13.84 23.24 -1.09
N GLY A 250 14.89 23.79 -0.51
CA GLY A 250 15.98 24.46 -1.20
C GLY A 250 17.13 24.71 -0.23
N SER A 251 18.23 25.31 -0.69
CA SER A 251 19.35 25.63 0.21
C SER A 251 18.91 26.65 1.26
N TRP A 252 18.94 26.28 2.55
CA TRP A 252 18.41 27.09 3.67
C TRP A 252 16.93 27.42 3.54
N ARG A 253 16.17 26.57 2.85
CA ARG A 253 14.74 26.74 2.56
C ARG A 253 14.02 25.42 2.82
N LEU A 254 13.17 25.40 3.84
CA LEU A 254 12.37 24.23 4.20
C LEU A 254 11.04 24.26 3.45
N ALA A 255 10.79 23.24 2.63
CA ALA A 255 9.43 22.92 2.22
C ALA A 255 8.75 22.21 3.40
N VAL A 256 7.84 22.90 4.09
CA VAL A 256 7.22 22.40 5.31
C VAL A 256 5.82 21.83 5.05
N TYR A 257 5.55 20.72 5.70
CA TYR A 257 4.31 19.97 5.64
C TYR A 257 3.79 19.66 7.06
N LYS A 258 2.48 19.45 7.19
CA LYS A 258 1.82 19.11 8.45
C LYS A 258 1.66 17.60 8.58
N ASN A 259 1.97 17.05 9.76
CA ASN A 259 1.59 15.69 10.08
C ASN A 259 0.10 15.63 10.42
N THR A 260 -0.73 15.17 9.49
CA THR A 260 -2.19 15.03 9.70
C THR A 260 -2.56 14.00 10.75
N LYS A 261 -1.69 13.01 10.99
CA LYS A 261 -1.84 12.00 12.06
C LYS A 261 -1.20 12.43 13.40
N PHE A 262 -0.74 13.67 13.52
CA PHE A 262 -0.22 14.19 14.79
C PHE A 262 -1.37 14.46 15.76
N VAL A 263 -1.41 13.71 16.86
CA VAL A 263 -2.32 13.97 17.98
C VAL A 263 -1.57 14.78 19.04
N PRO A 264 -2.02 16.01 19.35
CA PRO A 264 -1.37 16.83 20.37
C PRO A 264 -1.56 16.21 21.76
N LEU A 265 -0.59 16.40 22.64
CA LEU A 265 -0.74 16.06 24.05
C LEU A 265 -1.90 16.87 24.65
N THR A 266 -2.81 16.20 25.35
CA THR A 266 -3.98 16.82 25.99
C THR A 266 -4.11 16.44 27.45
N ILE A 267 -4.78 17.30 28.22
CA ILE A 267 -5.24 16.97 29.58
C ILE A 267 -6.56 16.22 29.44
N VAL A 268 -6.66 15.05 30.08
CA VAL A 268 -7.92 14.29 30.14
C VAL A 268 -8.94 15.15 30.90
N LYS A 269 -10.04 15.55 30.26
CA LYS A 269 -11.00 16.46 30.89
C LYS A 269 -11.83 15.81 31.99
N SER A 270 -12.06 14.50 31.89
CA SER A 270 -12.94 13.76 32.82
C SER A 270 -12.37 13.77 34.23
N GLY A 271 -13.12 14.34 35.18
CA GLY A 271 -12.71 14.43 36.59
C GLY A 271 -11.65 15.48 36.89
N TYR A 272 -11.04 16.14 35.90
CA TYR A 272 -9.97 17.11 36.11
C TYR A 272 -10.41 18.32 36.96
N LYS A 273 -9.55 18.77 37.86
CA LYS A 273 -9.78 19.90 38.77
C LYS A 273 -8.78 21.03 38.61
N GLY A 274 -7.66 20.77 37.95
CA GLY A 274 -6.67 21.77 37.60
C GLY A 274 -5.25 21.30 37.84
N CYS A 275 -4.32 22.14 37.43
CA CYS A 275 -2.91 22.03 37.78
C CYS A 275 -2.63 22.75 39.10
N PHE A 276 -1.91 22.10 40.02
CA PHE A 276 -1.57 22.67 41.32
C PHE A 276 -0.05 22.62 41.54
N LYS A 277 0.48 23.60 42.26
CA LYS A 277 1.86 23.60 42.75
C LYS A 277 1.97 22.59 43.90
N ASP A 278 2.91 21.66 43.80
CA ASP A 278 3.22 20.73 44.88
C ASP A 278 4.39 21.24 45.73
N LYS A 279 4.48 20.81 47.00
CA LYS A 279 5.45 21.30 47.98
C LYS A 279 6.21 20.16 48.65
N ARG A 280 7.50 20.38 48.90
CA ARG A 280 8.38 19.42 49.60
C ARG A 280 7.87 19.04 51.00
N PHE A 281 7.21 19.96 51.69
CA PHE A 281 6.51 19.71 52.95
C PHE A 281 5.05 20.13 52.77
N GLY A 282 4.12 19.23 53.13
CA GLY A 282 2.69 19.41 52.84
C GLY A 282 2.34 19.15 51.36
N ARG A 283 2.49 17.90 50.92
CA ARG A 283 2.13 17.48 49.56
C ARG A 283 0.67 17.78 49.26
N ALA A 284 0.39 18.12 48.00
CA ALA A 284 -0.96 18.44 47.53
C ALA A 284 -1.94 17.27 47.72
N LEU A 285 -1.49 16.04 47.45
CA LEU A 285 -2.23 14.80 47.72
C LEU A 285 -1.33 13.85 48.54
N PRO A 286 -1.38 13.91 49.88
CA PRO A 286 -0.35 13.29 50.73
C PRO A 286 -0.64 11.83 51.11
N ASP A 287 -1.82 11.27 50.80
CA ASP A 287 -2.27 10.01 51.41
C ASP A 287 -1.53 8.77 50.86
N LYS A 288 -1.26 8.71 49.55
CA LYS A 288 -0.48 7.62 48.93
C LYS A 288 0.30 8.15 47.73
N VAL A 289 1.53 7.65 47.56
CA VAL A 289 2.31 7.82 46.33
C VAL A 289 2.70 6.47 45.76
N THR A 290 2.50 6.31 44.45
CA THR A 290 2.93 5.15 43.67
C THR A 290 3.72 5.63 42.47
N LYS A 291 4.93 5.09 42.30
CA LYS A 291 5.78 5.41 41.15
C LYS A 291 5.75 4.25 40.18
N LEU A 292 5.24 4.45 38.98
CA LEU A 292 5.30 3.46 37.90
C LEU A 292 6.32 3.90 36.86
N GLY A 293 7.13 2.95 36.38
CA GLY A 293 8.16 3.18 35.36
C GLY A 293 7.57 3.72 34.05
N ASP A 294 7.33 2.83 33.09
CA ASP A 294 6.79 3.21 31.78
C ASP A 294 5.29 2.90 31.65
N GLY A 295 4.62 2.62 32.77
CA GLY A 295 3.20 2.23 32.81
C GLY A 295 2.24 3.32 33.31
N MET A 296 2.71 4.54 33.58
CA MET A 296 1.84 5.57 34.18
C MET A 296 0.89 6.18 33.15
N THR A 297 -0.41 6.13 33.41
CA THR A 297 -1.47 6.81 32.65
C THR A 297 -2.46 7.48 33.61
N VAL A 298 -3.30 8.40 33.14
CA VAL A 298 -4.35 9.02 33.96
C VAL A 298 -5.30 7.95 34.52
N GLU A 299 -5.62 6.94 33.70
CA GLU A 299 -6.47 5.81 34.06
C GLU A 299 -5.82 4.92 35.13
N THR A 300 -4.56 4.55 34.95
CA THR A 300 -3.81 3.74 35.92
C THR A 300 -3.78 4.41 37.29
N CYS A 301 -3.50 5.72 37.33
CA CYS A 301 -3.48 6.44 38.61
C CYS A 301 -4.86 6.53 39.26
N ARG A 302 -5.92 6.74 38.46
CA ARG A 302 -7.29 6.71 38.96
C ARG A 302 -7.61 5.38 39.63
N ASP A 303 -7.24 4.27 39.01
CA ASP A 303 -7.60 2.93 39.47
C ASP A 303 -6.83 2.56 40.75
N ILE A 304 -5.55 2.95 40.86
CA ILE A 304 -4.75 2.87 42.10
C ILE A 304 -5.44 3.65 43.22
N CYS A 305 -5.77 4.92 42.99
CA CYS A 305 -6.34 5.77 44.04
C CYS A 305 -7.79 5.40 44.41
N LYS A 306 -8.51 4.72 43.51
CA LYS A 306 -9.80 4.08 43.77
C LYS A 306 -9.63 2.91 44.75
N LYS A 307 -8.62 2.06 44.55
CA LYS A 307 -8.28 0.96 45.48
C LYS A 307 -7.88 1.48 46.86
N GLU A 308 -7.14 2.59 46.90
CA GLU A 308 -6.74 3.27 48.14
C GLU A 308 -7.90 4.03 48.83
N LYS A 309 -9.13 3.92 48.31
CA LYS A 309 -10.36 4.53 48.87
C LYS A 309 -10.23 6.04 49.13
N THR A 310 -9.48 6.72 48.27
CA THR A 310 -9.32 8.19 48.33
C THR A 310 -10.42 8.90 47.54
N LYS A 311 -10.43 10.24 47.54
CA LYS A 311 -11.44 11.06 46.84
C LYS A 311 -10.88 11.76 45.59
N TYR A 312 -9.58 11.96 45.56
CA TYR A 312 -8.84 12.65 44.51
C TYR A 312 -7.59 11.85 44.17
N TYR A 313 -7.17 11.97 42.93
CA TYR A 313 -5.92 11.42 42.42
C TYR A 313 -5.20 12.50 41.62
N GLY A 314 -3.88 12.40 41.53
CA GLY A 314 -3.08 13.39 40.85
C GLY A 314 -1.83 12.80 40.27
N LEU A 315 -1.41 13.33 39.13
CA LEU A 315 -0.25 12.84 38.39
C LEU A 315 0.84 13.90 38.40
N GLU A 316 2.05 13.47 38.72
CA GLU A 316 3.22 14.34 38.81
C GLU A 316 4.42 13.69 38.11
N ALA A 317 5.30 14.55 37.56
CA ALA A 317 6.60 14.14 37.04
C ALA A 317 6.54 12.94 36.06
N LYS A 318 5.48 12.84 35.25
CA LYS A 318 5.26 11.81 34.21
C LYS A 318 5.02 10.37 34.72
N LYS A 319 5.50 10.04 35.92
CA LYS A 319 5.65 8.67 36.44
C LYS A 319 5.03 8.46 37.82
N GLU A 320 4.57 9.52 38.46
CA GLU A 320 4.11 9.48 39.85
C GLU A 320 2.59 9.65 39.91
N CYS A 321 1.96 8.77 40.69
CA CYS A 321 0.55 8.82 41.02
C CYS A 321 0.41 9.13 42.50
N TRP A 322 -0.37 10.14 42.80
CA TRP A 322 -0.61 10.64 44.15
C TRP A 322 -2.11 10.56 44.46
N CYS A 323 -2.45 10.04 45.63
CA CYS A 323 -3.84 9.91 46.06
C CYS A 323 -4.12 10.82 47.26
N GLY A 324 -5.33 11.36 47.32
CA GLY A 324 -5.72 12.30 48.37
C GLY A 324 -7.20 12.22 48.76
N LYS A 325 -7.51 12.29 50.05
CA LYS A 325 -8.88 12.36 50.57
C LYS A 325 -9.46 13.78 50.47
N LYS A 326 -8.59 14.79 50.53
CA LYS A 326 -8.94 16.21 50.48
C LYS A 326 -8.45 16.84 49.17
N MET A 327 -9.17 17.86 48.71
CA MET A 327 -8.75 18.65 47.56
C MET A 327 -7.60 19.58 48.00
N PRO A 328 -6.54 19.74 47.19
CA PRO A 328 -5.54 20.77 47.41
C PRO A 328 -6.16 22.16 47.51
N ASP A 329 -5.50 23.03 48.27
CA ASP A 329 -5.91 24.43 48.40
C ASP A 329 -5.95 25.10 47.02
N SER A 330 -7.05 25.81 46.75
CA SER A 330 -7.25 26.64 45.57
C SER A 330 -6.13 27.66 45.35
N SER A 331 -5.50 28.17 46.42
CA SER A 331 -4.36 29.10 46.35
C SER A 331 -3.13 28.49 45.66
N ALA A 332 -3.02 27.17 45.63
CA ALA A 332 -1.94 26.45 44.96
C ALA A 332 -2.19 26.21 43.45
N LYS A 333 -3.36 26.58 42.92
CA LYS A 333 -3.69 26.38 41.51
C LYS A 333 -2.78 27.21 40.60
N THR A 334 -2.39 26.65 39.45
CA THR A 334 -1.52 27.27 38.44
C THR A 334 -2.02 26.97 37.03
N SER A 335 -1.30 27.45 36.00
CA SER A 335 -1.63 27.21 34.60
C SER A 335 -1.63 25.72 34.25
N ASP A 336 -2.65 25.25 33.53
CA ASP A 336 -2.71 23.88 33.03
C ASP A 336 -1.54 23.53 32.10
N ALA A 337 -0.87 24.53 31.51
CA ALA A 337 0.33 24.31 30.71
C ALA A 337 1.48 23.69 31.52
N ASP A 338 1.57 24.00 32.81
CA ASP A 338 2.60 23.46 33.72
C ASP A 338 2.42 21.95 33.97
N CYS A 339 1.21 21.44 33.73
CA CYS A 339 0.83 20.04 33.95
C CYS A 339 0.77 19.19 32.66
N LYS A 340 1.28 19.71 31.54
CA LYS A 340 1.27 19.06 30.22
C LYS A 340 2.52 18.22 29.94
N SER A 341 3.21 17.71 30.95
CA SER A 341 4.27 16.73 30.70
C SER A 341 3.67 15.38 30.29
N PRO A 342 4.22 14.69 29.29
CA PRO A 342 3.68 13.40 28.82
C PRO A 342 3.74 12.34 29.91
N CYS A 343 2.66 11.57 30.06
CA CYS A 343 2.68 10.37 30.89
C CYS A 343 3.66 9.34 30.34
N SER A 344 4.33 8.57 31.22
CA SER A 344 5.29 7.56 30.78
C SER A 344 4.64 6.38 30.06
N GLY A 345 3.41 6.02 30.42
CA GLY A 345 2.60 4.99 29.76
C GLY A 345 1.66 5.51 28.67
N ASN A 346 1.50 6.83 28.53
CA ASN A 346 0.76 7.43 27.42
C ASN A 346 1.25 8.85 27.12
N ASN A 347 2.08 8.99 26.08
CA ASN A 347 2.66 10.29 25.72
C ASN A 347 1.64 11.31 25.16
N LYS A 348 0.38 10.91 24.97
CA LYS A 348 -0.72 11.79 24.53
C LYS A 348 -1.51 12.40 25.68
N GLN A 349 -1.28 11.94 26.91
CA GLN A 349 -1.92 12.46 28.11
C GLN A 349 -0.95 13.34 28.92
N GLY A 350 -1.48 14.39 29.56
CA GLY A 350 -0.73 15.19 30.52
C GLY A 350 -0.72 14.56 31.92
N CYS A 351 0.49 14.33 32.43
CA CYS A 351 0.80 13.75 33.75
C CYS A 351 1.59 14.72 34.63
N GLY A 352 1.06 15.93 34.77
CA GLY A 352 1.67 16.95 35.61
C GLY A 352 2.99 17.49 35.06
N GLY A 353 3.86 17.92 35.94
CA GLY A 353 5.18 18.46 35.68
C GLY A 353 6.05 18.32 36.94
N SER A 354 7.25 18.90 36.92
CA SER A 354 8.10 18.92 38.12
C SER A 354 7.51 19.86 39.16
N TRP A 355 7.12 19.34 40.34
CA TRP A 355 6.44 20.11 41.40
C TRP A 355 5.10 20.72 40.94
N ARG A 356 4.46 20.04 39.99
CA ARG A 356 3.21 20.45 39.33
C ARG A 356 2.34 19.23 39.18
N ILE A 357 1.30 19.14 40.00
CA ILE A 357 0.43 17.98 40.06
C ILE A 357 -0.87 18.25 39.31
N ALA A 358 -1.19 17.40 38.34
CA ALA A 358 -2.44 17.41 37.61
C ALA A 358 -3.50 16.68 38.44
N VAL A 359 -4.46 17.39 39.04
CA VAL A 359 -5.38 16.80 40.02
C VAL A 359 -6.75 16.53 39.43
N TYR A 360 -7.29 15.38 39.80
CA TYR A 360 -8.55 14.83 39.34
C TYR A 360 -9.39 14.35 40.52
N LYS A 361 -10.71 14.40 40.39
CA LYS A 361 -11.68 13.88 41.36
C LYS A 361 -12.11 12.48 40.93
N LEU A 362 -12.09 11.54 41.87
CA LEU A 362 -12.64 10.20 41.67
C LEU A 362 -14.17 10.28 41.52
N PRO A 363 -14.78 9.46 40.64
CA PRO A 363 -16.23 9.40 40.52
C PRO A 363 -16.86 8.96 41.85
N THR A 364 -17.81 9.73 42.39
CA THR A 364 -18.35 9.58 43.75
C THR A 364 -19.58 8.67 43.87
N LYS A 365 -19.83 7.80 42.90
CA LYS A 365 -20.86 6.76 43.00
C LYS A 365 -20.20 5.42 42.71
N LYS A 366 -20.58 4.38 43.47
CA LYS A 366 -20.65 3.03 42.90
C LYS A 366 -21.48 3.19 41.65
N SER A 367 -20.80 3.30 40.52
CA SER A 367 -21.44 3.27 39.22
C SER A 367 -21.83 1.83 38.98
N THR A 368 -22.92 1.42 39.62
CA THR A 368 -23.99 0.69 38.93
C THR A 368 -24.77 1.65 38.03
N ALA A 369 -24.15 2.72 37.51
CA ALA A 369 -24.67 3.37 36.33
C ALA A 369 -24.49 2.34 35.23
N ALA A 370 -25.61 1.82 34.74
CA ALA A 370 -25.68 1.21 33.43
C ALA A 370 -24.77 2.00 32.49
N CYS A 371 -23.83 1.31 31.83
CA CYS A 371 -23.02 1.88 30.76
C CYS A 371 -23.97 2.68 29.87
N LYS A 372 -23.74 4.00 29.78
CA LYS A 372 -24.52 4.84 28.85
C LYS A 372 -24.10 4.58 27.40
N ASP A 373 -22.91 4.02 27.23
CA ASP A 373 -22.36 3.50 25.98
C ASP A 373 -22.67 1.99 25.86
N LYS A 374 -21.81 1.20 25.21
CA LYS A 374 -22.04 -0.24 25.02
C LYS A 374 -21.40 -1.08 26.10
N LYS A 375 -22.17 -2.02 26.65
CA LYS A 375 -21.66 -3.09 27.51
C LYS A 375 -21.21 -4.26 26.66
N GLY A 376 -20.17 -4.95 27.13
CA GLY A 376 -19.71 -6.19 26.53
C GLY A 376 -19.09 -7.12 27.57
N GLU A 377 -18.75 -8.31 27.11
CA GLU A 377 -17.93 -9.27 27.84
C GLU A 377 -16.75 -9.63 26.96
N VAL A 378 -15.56 -9.71 27.54
CA VAL A 378 -14.35 -10.15 26.85
C VAL A 378 -13.64 -11.20 27.68
N GLN A 379 -13.24 -12.29 27.01
CA GLN A 379 -12.40 -13.31 27.62
C GLN A 379 -10.94 -12.89 27.48
N CYS A 380 -10.20 -12.80 28.59
CA CYS A 380 -8.80 -12.45 28.55
C CYS A 380 -7.99 -13.33 29.50
N SER A 381 -6.93 -13.99 29.01
CA SER A 381 -6.14 -14.94 29.81
C SER A 381 -4.64 -14.82 29.56
N THR A 382 -3.86 -15.16 30.59
CA THR A 382 -2.39 -15.20 30.56
C THR A 382 -1.90 -16.57 30.13
N SER A 383 -0.85 -16.63 29.31
CA SER A 383 -0.11 -17.87 29.04
C SER A 383 1.20 -17.85 29.84
N ASN A 384 1.39 -18.79 30.77
CA ASN A 384 2.63 -18.98 31.55
C ASN A 384 3.10 -17.77 32.38
N GLY A 385 2.19 -16.97 32.95
CA GLY A 385 2.56 -15.85 33.84
C GLY A 385 2.99 -14.56 33.12
N GLN A 386 3.12 -14.58 31.79
CA GLN A 386 3.48 -13.39 31.00
C GLN A 386 2.27 -12.49 30.72
N ARG A 387 2.52 -11.19 30.54
CA ARG A 387 1.50 -10.18 30.23
C ARG A 387 0.87 -10.46 28.86
N SER A 388 -0.43 -10.68 28.84
CA SER A 388 -1.27 -10.84 27.65
C SER A 388 -2.12 -9.59 27.41
N VAL A 389 -2.46 -9.33 26.14
CA VAL A 389 -3.33 -8.23 25.72
C VAL A 389 -4.50 -8.80 24.91
N CYS A 390 -5.70 -8.28 25.15
CA CYS A 390 -6.96 -8.68 24.53
C CYS A 390 -7.63 -7.44 23.95
N ILE A 391 -8.01 -7.50 22.68
CA ILE A 391 -8.62 -6.38 21.96
C ILE A 391 -10.14 -6.44 22.12
N VAL A 392 -10.79 -5.29 22.28
CA VAL A 392 -12.25 -5.13 22.22
C VAL A 392 -12.62 -4.62 20.83
N PRO A 393 -13.05 -5.48 19.88
CA PRO A 393 -13.07 -5.15 18.45
C PRO A 393 -14.00 -4.00 18.05
N GLN A 394 -14.99 -3.69 18.88
CA GLN A 394 -15.98 -2.64 18.62
C GLN A 394 -15.66 -1.34 19.38
N ALA A 395 -14.61 -1.32 20.19
CA ALA A 395 -14.25 -0.16 21.01
C ALA A 395 -13.22 0.72 20.30
N ASP A 396 -13.45 2.03 20.28
CA ASP A 396 -12.36 3.03 20.18
C ASP A 396 -11.75 3.27 21.57
N LEU A 397 -12.56 3.10 22.63
CA LEU A 397 -12.09 3.29 24.00
C LEU A 397 -12.83 2.39 24.99
N VAL A 398 -12.12 1.52 25.69
CA VAL A 398 -12.63 0.79 26.87
C VAL A 398 -12.69 1.78 28.04
N LEU A 399 -13.88 2.00 28.60
CA LEU A 399 -14.17 2.97 29.66
C LEU A 399 -14.00 2.39 31.06
N TYR A 400 -14.32 1.11 31.26
CA TYR A 400 -13.94 0.34 32.44
C TYR A 400 -13.89 -1.16 32.11
N VAL A 401 -13.14 -1.91 32.93
CA VAL A 401 -12.97 -3.37 32.86
C VAL A 401 -13.02 -3.92 34.29
N ASP A 402 -13.79 -5.00 34.50
CA ASP A 402 -13.96 -5.64 35.81
C ASP A 402 -14.02 -7.17 35.65
N PRO A 403 -13.30 -7.99 36.44
CA PRO A 403 -13.40 -9.45 36.35
C PRO A 403 -14.79 -9.91 36.81
N LYS A 404 -15.47 -10.75 36.03
CA LYS A 404 -16.79 -11.31 36.41
C LYS A 404 -16.72 -12.20 37.65
N VAL A 405 -15.57 -12.85 37.86
CA VAL A 405 -15.26 -13.63 39.07
C VAL A 405 -13.96 -13.07 39.63
N PRO A 406 -14.00 -12.26 40.70
CA PRO A 406 -12.80 -11.75 41.34
C PRO A 406 -12.02 -12.92 41.94
N THR A 407 -10.77 -13.11 41.52
CA THR A 407 -9.80 -13.96 42.21
C THR A 407 -8.84 -13.06 42.97
N ASP A 408 -8.28 -13.53 44.09
CA ASP A 408 -7.24 -12.81 44.84
C ASP A 408 -5.95 -12.59 44.01
N GLU A 409 -5.88 -13.18 42.82
CA GLU A 409 -4.79 -13.07 41.85
C GLU A 409 -5.00 -11.94 40.82
N CYS A 410 -6.19 -11.31 40.79
CA CYS A 410 -6.56 -10.22 39.87
C CYS A 410 -6.63 -8.86 40.57
N GLU A 411 -5.59 -8.05 40.38
CA GLU A 411 -5.37 -6.76 41.02
C GLU A 411 -5.34 -5.63 39.97
N PRO A 412 -6.28 -4.67 40.02
CA PRO A 412 -6.33 -3.61 39.03
C PRO A 412 -5.07 -2.73 39.05
N GLY A 413 -4.48 -2.52 37.88
CA GLY A 413 -3.25 -1.76 37.68
C GLY A 413 -1.96 -2.57 37.88
N GLU A 414 -2.04 -3.73 38.53
CA GLU A 414 -0.90 -4.62 38.81
C GLU A 414 -0.94 -5.88 37.94
N THR A 415 -2.07 -6.59 37.93
CA THR A 415 -2.26 -7.83 37.16
C THR A 415 -3.34 -7.75 36.09
N TYR A 416 -4.09 -6.64 36.01
CA TYR A 416 -4.88 -6.31 34.81
C TYR A 416 -5.12 -4.81 34.66
N GLY A 417 -5.45 -4.36 33.46
CA GLY A 417 -5.80 -2.97 33.17
C GLY A 417 -6.27 -2.75 31.74
N ARG A 418 -6.44 -1.49 31.33
CA ARG A 418 -6.94 -1.11 30.00
C ARG A 418 -6.11 -0.03 29.32
N HIS A 419 -6.10 -0.02 28.00
CA HIS A 419 -5.39 0.96 27.17
C HIS A 419 -6.07 1.07 25.79
N GLY A 420 -6.66 2.23 25.45
CA GLY A 420 -7.39 2.39 24.19
C GLY A 420 -8.55 1.39 24.09
N ASP A 421 -8.54 0.57 23.04
CA ASP A 421 -9.42 -0.56 22.75
C ASP A 421 -8.94 -1.89 23.37
N GLU A 422 -7.84 -1.88 24.11
CA GLU A 422 -7.21 -3.08 24.67
C GLU A 422 -7.43 -3.23 26.18
N ILE A 423 -7.45 -4.49 26.62
CA ILE A 423 -7.36 -4.92 28.02
C ILE A 423 -6.12 -5.79 28.16
N TRP A 424 -5.30 -5.52 29.17
CA TRP A 424 -4.14 -6.33 29.46
C TRP A 424 -4.32 -7.07 30.77
N VAL A 425 -3.77 -8.29 30.85
CA VAL A 425 -3.74 -9.15 32.04
C VAL A 425 -2.33 -9.71 32.21
N SER A 426 -1.89 -9.99 33.44
CA SER A 426 -0.55 -10.52 33.73
C SER A 426 -0.55 -11.40 34.98
N GLY A 427 0.53 -12.16 35.18
CA GLY A 427 0.59 -13.13 36.28
C GLY A 427 -0.39 -14.27 36.06
N LYS A 428 -1.19 -14.60 37.08
CA LYS A 428 -2.25 -15.62 36.98
C LYS A 428 -3.64 -15.03 36.75
N CYS A 429 -3.74 -13.71 36.60
CA CYS A 429 -5.03 -13.06 36.37
C CYS A 429 -5.55 -13.38 34.96
N GLY A 430 -6.72 -14.00 34.86
CA GLY A 430 -7.36 -14.33 33.59
C GLY A 430 -8.77 -14.86 33.79
N GLY A 431 -9.65 -14.63 32.82
CA GLY A 431 -11.07 -14.99 32.89
C GLY A 431 -11.97 -14.11 32.03
N LYS A 432 -13.27 -14.11 32.36
CA LYS A 432 -14.26 -13.23 31.76
C LYS A 432 -14.22 -11.87 32.43
N PHE A 433 -14.14 -10.80 31.64
CA PHE A 433 -14.23 -9.43 32.12
C PHE A 433 -15.52 -8.79 31.60
N GLU A 434 -16.26 -8.12 32.49
CA GLU A 434 -17.31 -7.18 32.11
C GLU A 434 -16.65 -5.86 31.69
N ILE A 435 -17.06 -5.34 30.54
CA ILE A 435 -16.51 -4.11 29.96
C ILE A 435 -17.62 -3.11 29.63
N CYS A 436 -17.27 -1.84 29.67
CA CYS A 436 -18.04 -0.76 29.05
C CYS A 436 -17.11 -0.01 28.12
N TYR A 437 -17.55 0.30 26.92
CA TYR A 437 -16.71 0.88 25.88
C TYR A 437 -17.49 1.85 25.00
N ARG A 438 -16.76 2.78 24.39
CA ARG A 438 -17.26 3.68 23.35
C ARG A 438 -17.04 3.02 21.99
N GLU A 439 -18.11 2.88 21.21
CA GLU A 439 -18.01 2.41 19.83
C GLU A 439 -17.28 3.42 18.93
N VAL A 440 -16.62 2.92 17.90
CA VAL A 440 -16.04 3.75 16.84
C VAL A 440 -17.14 4.64 16.27
N ALA A 441 -16.95 5.96 16.28
CA ALA A 441 -17.84 6.88 15.58
C ALA A 441 -17.67 6.65 14.07
N VAL A 442 -18.57 5.87 13.48
CA VAL A 442 -18.64 5.71 12.04
C VAL A 442 -19.15 7.04 11.47
N GLU A 443 -18.30 7.79 10.77
CA GLU A 443 -18.77 8.87 9.91
C GLU A 443 -19.67 8.23 8.84
N GLU A 444 -20.95 8.60 8.82
CA GLU A 444 -21.95 8.08 7.89
C GLU A 444 -21.50 8.28 6.44
N VAL A 445 -21.30 7.17 5.73
CA VAL A 445 -21.36 7.15 4.27
C VAL A 445 -22.84 7.19 3.92
N SER A 446 -23.34 8.30 3.38
CA SER A 446 -24.75 8.43 3.03
C SER A 446 -25.15 7.37 1.99
N GLU A 447 -26.05 6.46 2.36
CA GLU A 447 -26.65 5.45 1.45
C GLU A 447 -27.71 6.05 0.49
N ASP A 448 -28.01 7.35 0.59
CA ASP A 448 -29.03 8.03 -0.21
C ASP A 448 -28.44 8.74 -1.44
N CYS A 449 -28.11 7.96 -2.48
CA CYS A 449 -27.45 8.42 -3.69
C CYS A 449 -27.90 7.66 -4.95
N VAL A 450 -27.71 8.22 -6.15
CA VAL A 450 -28.02 7.56 -7.44
C VAL A 450 -26.81 6.76 -7.94
N LYS A 451 -27.00 5.54 -8.49
CA LYS A 451 -25.88 4.75 -9.06
C LYS A 451 -25.88 4.78 -10.59
N THR A 452 -27.04 4.95 -11.23
CA THR A 452 -27.10 5.25 -12.66
C THR A 452 -27.13 6.76 -12.86
N ALA A 453 -26.49 7.22 -13.94
CA ALA A 453 -26.43 8.65 -14.29
C ALA A 453 -27.84 9.27 -14.44
N ASP A 454 -28.81 8.47 -14.87
CA ASP A 454 -30.22 8.85 -15.05
C ASP A 454 -31.09 8.73 -13.80
N GLY A 455 -30.58 8.15 -12.71
CA GLY A 455 -31.34 7.91 -11.47
C GLY A 455 -32.53 6.94 -11.63
N SER A 456 -32.57 6.13 -12.69
CA SER A 456 -33.58 5.08 -12.89
C SER A 456 -33.54 3.99 -11.82
N ASP A 457 -32.37 3.79 -11.19
CA ASP A 457 -32.16 2.82 -10.13
C ASP A 457 -32.42 3.36 -8.72
N TYR A 458 -32.79 4.64 -8.62
CA TYR A 458 -32.86 5.35 -7.36
C TYR A 458 -34.09 4.95 -6.53
N THR A 459 -33.85 4.27 -5.41
CA THR A 459 -34.87 3.81 -4.46
C THR A 459 -34.84 4.53 -3.12
N GLY A 460 -33.96 5.52 -2.95
CA GLY A 460 -33.76 6.27 -1.72
C GLY A 460 -34.92 7.22 -1.35
N THR A 461 -34.68 8.07 -0.35
CA THR A 461 -35.72 8.87 0.33
C THR A 461 -35.64 10.38 0.07
N TRP A 462 -34.79 10.82 -0.86
CA TRP A 462 -34.67 12.20 -1.30
C TRP A 462 -36.00 12.72 -1.86
N ASN A 463 -36.45 13.87 -1.38
CA ASN A 463 -37.75 14.46 -1.71
C ASN A 463 -37.69 15.97 -1.94
N LYS A 464 -36.53 16.47 -2.40
CA LYS A 464 -36.33 17.87 -2.78
C LYS A 464 -35.78 17.99 -4.20
N THR A 465 -36.31 18.96 -4.93
CA THR A 465 -35.84 19.29 -6.29
C THR A 465 -34.49 20.02 -6.24
N LYS A 466 -33.87 20.21 -7.40
CA LYS A 466 -32.60 20.93 -7.58
C LYS A 466 -32.64 22.37 -7.05
N SER A 467 -33.76 23.06 -7.19
CA SER A 467 -33.95 24.39 -6.59
C SER A 467 -34.46 24.34 -5.14
N GLY A 468 -34.52 23.16 -4.53
CA GLY A 468 -34.89 22.96 -3.12
C GLY A 468 -36.39 22.88 -2.86
N LYS A 469 -37.24 22.78 -3.89
CA LYS A 469 -38.69 22.65 -3.72
C LYS A 469 -39.05 21.28 -3.18
N THR A 470 -40.06 21.21 -2.32
CA THR A 470 -40.56 19.95 -1.77
C THR A 470 -41.34 19.18 -2.83
N CYS A 471 -41.09 17.87 -2.91
CA CYS A 471 -41.83 16.99 -3.79
C CYS A 471 -43.27 16.78 -3.31
N GLN A 472 -44.23 16.85 -4.23
CA GLN A 472 -45.60 16.38 -4.07
C GLN A 472 -45.59 14.85 -3.97
N ALA A 473 -46.41 14.30 -3.07
CA ALA A 473 -46.58 12.85 -2.97
C ALA A 473 -47.17 12.30 -4.27
N TRP A 474 -46.64 11.17 -4.76
CA TRP A 474 -47.11 10.54 -6.00
C TRP A 474 -48.57 10.10 -5.91
N SER A 475 -49.04 9.73 -4.70
CA SER A 475 -50.46 9.44 -4.46
C SER A 475 -51.36 10.69 -4.45
N SER A 476 -50.81 11.90 -4.34
CA SER A 476 -51.57 13.16 -4.33
C SER A 476 -51.87 13.65 -5.73
N GLN A 477 -53.04 14.26 -5.92
CA GLN A 477 -53.46 14.91 -7.17
C GLN A 477 -53.52 16.45 -7.03
N THR A 478 -52.84 17.01 -6.04
CA THR A 478 -52.82 18.45 -5.75
C THR A 478 -51.43 18.87 -5.24
N PRO A 479 -50.86 20.01 -5.70
CA PRO A 479 -51.43 20.96 -6.67
C PRO A 479 -51.48 20.45 -8.12
N HIS A 480 -50.69 19.44 -8.49
CA HIS A 480 -50.60 18.97 -9.87
C HIS A 480 -51.30 17.63 -10.06
N LYS A 481 -52.30 17.57 -10.95
CA LYS A 481 -52.90 16.29 -11.39
C LYS A 481 -51.95 15.54 -12.32
N HIS A 482 -51.79 14.23 -12.15
CA HIS A 482 -50.87 13.39 -12.95
C HIS A 482 -51.19 11.89 -12.91
N GLY A 483 -50.60 11.12 -13.85
CA GLY A 483 -50.85 9.68 -14.01
C GLY A 483 -49.98 8.73 -13.15
N PHE A 484 -48.88 9.21 -12.56
CA PHE A 484 -47.98 8.38 -11.75
C PHE A 484 -48.42 8.27 -10.29
N THR A 485 -49.42 7.46 -9.98
CA THR A 485 -50.04 7.38 -8.64
C THR A 485 -49.52 6.27 -7.72
N SER A 486 -48.77 5.31 -8.27
CA SER A 486 -48.36 4.07 -7.58
C SER A 486 -46.94 4.11 -7.00
N LEU A 487 -46.22 5.23 -7.12
CA LEU A 487 -44.85 5.38 -6.65
C LEU A 487 -44.79 5.72 -5.15
N PRO A 488 -43.70 5.34 -4.45
CA PRO A 488 -43.64 5.46 -2.99
C PRO A 488 -43.51 6.91 -2.52
N ASN A 489 -44.40 7.30 -1.61
CA ASN A 489 -44.36 8.55 -0.86
C ASN A 489 -44.21 9.79 -1.76
N ASN A 490 -43.34 10.73 -1.41
CA ASN A 490 -42.96 11.88 -2.24
C ASN A 490 -41.49 11.84 -2.68
N TYR A 491 -40.89 10.65 -2.78
CA TYR A 491 -39.49 10.52 -3.11
C TYR A 491 -39.23 10.72 -4.61
N CYS A 492 -38.09 11.30 -4.95
CA CYS A 492 -37.66 11.48 -6.34
C CYS A 492 -37.56 10.13 -7.05
N ARG A 493 -38.11 10.00 -8.26
CA ARG A 493 -38.08 8.76 -9.05
C ARG A 493 -37.92 9.09 -10.53
N ASN A 494 -37.58 8.09 -11.32
CA ASN A 494 -37.53 8.21 -12.78
C ASN A 494 -38.34 7.08 -13.44
N PRO A 495 -39.69 7.17 -13.44
CA PRO A 495 -40.55 6.11 -13.96
C PRO A 495 -40.65 6.08 -15.49
N ASP A 496 -40.23 7.14 -16.18
CA ASP A 496 -40.48 7.41 -17.59
C ASP A 496 -39.21 7.56 -18.44
N GLY A 497 -38.03 7.38 -17.84
CA GLY A 497 -36.75 7.35 -18.56
C GLY A 497 -36.18 8.74 -18.86
N GLU A 498 -36.52 9.73 -18.04
CA GLU A 498 -35.97 11.08 -18.09
C GLU A 498 -34.46 11.10 -17.78
N PRO A 499 -33.72 12.18 -18.09
CA PRO A 499 -32.27 12.24 -17.88
C PRO A 499 -31.80 12.19 -16.43
N HIS A 500 -32.67 12.47 -15.44
CA HIS A 500 -32.40 12.38 -14.00
C HIS A 500 -33.70 12.07 -13.25
N ALA A 501 -33.62 11.51 -12.04
CA ALA A 501 -34.78 11.37 -11.17
C ALA A 501 -35.41 12.73 -10.81
N TRP A 502 -36.73 12.75 -10.78
CA TRP A 502 -37.54 13.96 -10.66
C TRP A 502 -38.77 13.71 -9.77
N CYS A 503 -39.50 14.78 -9.47
CA CYS A 503 -40.80 14.69 -8.81
C CYS A 503 -41.73 15.84 -9.22
N TYR A 504 -43.04 15.66 -9.06
CA TYR A 504 -43.98 16.79 -9.03
C TYR A 504 -43.66 17.66 -7.81
N THR A 505 -43.85 18.97 -7.90
CA THR A 505 -43.51 19.87 -6.78
C THR A 505 -44.76 20.33 -6.03
N THR A 506 -44.63 20.71 -4.76
CA THR A 506 -45.74 21.32 -4.01
C THR A 506 -46.01 22.78 -4.40
N ASP A 507 -45.20 23.39 -5.27
CA ASP A 507 -45.36 24.75 -5.77
C ASP A 507 -46.33 24.75 -6.96
N THR A 508 -47.38 25.57 -6.89
CA THR A 508 -48.43 25.68 -7.91
C THR A 508 -47.89 26.19 -9.26
N ASN A 509 -46.77 26.91 -9.27
CA ASN A 509 -46.17 27.46 -10.48
C ASN A 509 -45.17 26.52 -11.15
N THR A 510 -44.65 25.53 -10.41
CA THR A 510 -43.64 24.59 -10.89
C THR A 510 -44.22 23.19 -10.90
N ARG A 511 -44.71 22.74 -12.07
CA ARG A 511 -45.39 21.45 -12.18
C ARG A 511 -44.53 20.27 -11.73
N TRP A 512 -43.30 20.18 -12.21
CA TRP A 512 -42.33 19.15 -11.85
C TRP A 512 -40.91 19.70 -12.03
N GLU A 513 -39.93 19.07 -11.39
CA GLU A 513 -38.52 19.45 -11.51
C GLU A 513 -37.60 18.28 -11.18
N PHE A 514 -36.38 18.28 -11.75
CA PHE A 514 -35.34 17.30 -11.40
C PHE A 514 -34.89 17.45 -9.95
N CYS A 515 -34.50 16.33 -9.35
CA CYS A 515 -33.89 16.29 -8.03
C CYS A 515 -32.37 16.34 -8.13
N ASP A 516 -31.74 17.04 -7.19
CA ASP A 516 -30.28 17.08 -7.07
C ASP A 516 -29.82 16.00 -6.08
N ILE A 517 -29.96 14.75 -6.50
CA ILE A 517 -29.55 13.60 -5.70
C ILE A 517 -28.05 13.37 -5.94
N PRO A 518 -27.22 13.25 -4.89
CA PRO A 518 -25.80 13.00 -5.05
C PRO A 518 -25.56 11.67 -5.78
N GLN A 519 -24.59 11.66 -6.71
CA GLN A 519 -24.09 10.43 -7.29
C GLN A 519 -23.38 9.63 -6.20
N CYS A 520 -23.66 8.33 -6.12
CA CYS A 520 -22.94 7.48 -5.19
C CYS A 520 -21.45 7.61 -5.51
N LYS A 521 -20.62 7.81 -4.48
CA LYS A 521 -19.17 7.78 -4.64
C LYS A 521 -18.79 6.39 -5.12
N THR A 522 -18.67 6.22 -6.43
CA THR A 522 -18.02 5.06 -7.01
C THR A 522 -16.53 5.16 -6.66
N PRO A 523 -15.88 4.04 -6.28
CA PRO A 523 -14.44 4.01 -6.12
C PRO A 523 -13.78 4.51 -7.41
N ALA A 524 -12.70 5.27 -7.28
CA ALA A 524 -11.98 5.82 -8.42
C ALA A 524 -11.54 4.69 -9.39
N PRO A 525 -11.37 4.94 -10.70
CA PRO A 525 -10.85 3.95 -11.63
C PRO A 525 -9.51 3.38 -11.12
N GLY A 526 -9.56 2.14 -10.61
CA GLY A 526 -8.46 1.53 -9.85
C GLY A 526 -8.86 0.84 -8.54
N GLU A 527 -10.12 0.94 -8.10
CA GLU A 527 -10.65 0.24 -6.91
C GLU A 527 -11.89 -0.63 -7.24
N THR A 528 -11.82 -1.45 -8.28
CA THR A 528 -12.70 -2.64 -8.42
C THR A 528 -11.81 -3.87 -8.36
N ASP A 529 -12.14 -4.80 -7.47
CA ASP A 529 -11.42 -6.07 -7.34
C ASP A 529 -11.43 -6.82 -8.68
N GLU A 530 -10.26 -6.98 -9.30
CA GLU A 530 -10.05 -7.74 -10.55
C GLU A 530 -10.08 -9.25 -10.32
N CYS A 531 -10.97 -9.71 -9.43
CA CYS A 531 -11.04 -11.08 -8.97
C CYS A 531 -12.47 -11.50 -8.58
N LEU A 532 -12.72 -12.81 -8.47
CA LEU A 532 -14.02 -13.38 -8.12
C LEU A 532 -14.18 -13.49 -6.60
N THR A 533 -15.10 -12.73 -6.00
CA THR A 533 -15.43 -12.85 -4.57
C THR A 533 -16.34 -14.03 -4.24
N GLU A 534 -16.90 -14.68 -5.25
CA GLU A 534 -17.73 -15.88 -5.12
C GLU A 534 -17.42 -16.88 -6.25
N PRO A 535 -17.64 -18.19 -6.06
CA PRO A 535 -17.17 -19.23 -7.00
C PRO A 535 -17.69 -19.08 -8.44
N LYS A 536 -18.88 -18.50 -8.63
CA LYS A 536 -19.48 -18.26 -9.95
C LYS A 536 -19.20 -16.86 -10.51
N GLY A 537 -18.84 -15.89 -9.67
CA GLY A 537 -18.61 -14.51 -10.08
C GLY A 537 -19.83 -13.79 -10.67
N GLN A 538 -21.05 -14.06 -10.18
CA GLN A 538 -22.26 -13.33 -10.62
C GLN A 538 -22.20 -11.86 -10.19
N ASN A 539 -21.53 -11.58 -9.08
CA ASN A 539 -21.26 -10.24 -8.59
C ASN A 539 -19.97 -9.60 -9.14
N TYR A 540 -19.26 -10.23 -10.09
CA TYR A 540 -18.01 -9.69 -10.63
C TYR A 540 -18.26 -8.42 -11.45
N GLN A 541 -17.65 -7.30 -11.02
CA GLN A 541 -17.74 -5.99 -11.67
C GLN A 541 -16.40 -5.49 -12.23
N GLY A 542 -15.35 -6.32 -12.24
CA GLY A 542 -14.03 -5.94 -12.76
C GLY A 542 -14.01 -5.73 -14.28
N THR A 543 -12.84 -5.37 -14.81
CA THR A 543 -12.65 -4.88 -16.18
C THR A 543 -12.00 -5.88 -17.13
N LYS A 544 -11.82 -7.14 -16.71
CA LYS A 544 -11.37 -8.22 -17.60
C LYS A 544 -12.27 -8.32 -18.82
N ASN A 545 -11.70 -8.29 -20.03
CA ASN A 545 -12.42 -8.36 -21.30
C ASN A 545 -11.74 -9.28 -22.34
N VAL A 546 -11.03 -10.29 -21.85
CA VAL A 546 -10.35 -11.31 -22.64
C VAL A 546 -10.70 -12.68 -22.07
N THR A 547 -11.08 -13.60 -22.95
CA THR A 547 -11.46 -14.98 -22.57
C THR A 547 -10.24 -15.78 -22.11
N LYS A 548 -10.47 -16.97 -21.54
CA LYS A 548 -9.39 -17.86 -21.05
C LYS A 548 -8.39 -18.28 -22.14
N SER A 549 -8.82 -18.36 -23.40
CA SER A 549 -7.96 -18.70 -24.53
C SER A 549 -7.31 -17.48 -25.19
N GLY A 550 -7.56 -16.27 -24.69
CA GLY A 550 -6.99 -15.04 -25.19
C GLY A 550 -7.85 -14.30 -26.22
N LEU A 551 -9.09 -14.74 -26.48
CA LEU A 551 -9.98 -14.09 -27.44
C LEU A 551 -10.56 -12.81 -26.86
N LYS A 552 -10.75 -11.80 -27.71
CA LYS A 552 -11.32 -10.53 -27.29
C LYS A 552 -12.83 -10.66 -27.12
N CYS A 553 -13.36 -10.08 -26.05
CA CYS A 553 -14.81 -10.01 -25.84
C CYS A 553 -15.49 -9.04 -26.81
N GLN A 554 -16.61 -9.48 -27.39
CA GLN A 554 -17.61 -8.66 -28.06
C GLN A 554 -18.34 -7.80 -27.00
N ALA A 555 -18.62 -6.53 -27.32
CA ALA A 555 -19.34 -5.65 -26.40
C ALA A 555 -20.80 -6.08 -26.25
N TRP A 556 -21.34 -5.99 -25.02
CA TRP A 556 -22.72 -6.37 -24.74
C TRP A 556 -23.75 -5.48 -25.46
N SER A 557 -23.34 -4.28 -25.88
CA SER A 557 -24.17 -3.36 -26.68
C SER A 557 -24.23 -3.71 -28.17
N VAL A 558 -23.36 -4.58 -28.69
CA VAL A 558 -23.30 -4.89 -30.12
C VAL A 558 -23.85 -6.27 -30.44
N GLN A 559 -24.51 -6.40 -31.59
CA GLN A 559 -25.19 -7.62 -32.04
C GLN A 559 -24.39 -8.42 -33.09
N THR A 560 -23.09 -8.12 -33.24
CA THR A 560 -22.21 -8.71 -34.25
C THR A 560 -20.80 -8.93 -33.69
N PRO A 561 -20.11 -10.05 -33.99
CA PRO A 561 -20.52 -11.15 -34.88
C PRO A 561 -21.63 -12.05 -34.35
N HIS A 562 -21.92 -12.04 -33.05
CA HIS A 562 -22.95 -12.90 -32.44
C HIS A 562 -24.12 -12.08 -31.94
N SER A 563 -25.33 -12.35 -32.44
CA SER A 563 -26.56 -11.75 -31.90
C SER A 563 -26.96 -12.38 -30.57
N HIS A 564 -27.48 -11.59 -29.62
CA HIS A 564 -27.85 -12.03 -28.26
C HIS A 564 -28.84 -11.11 -27.53
N SER A 565 -29.45 -11.58 -26.44
CA SER A 565 -30.52 -10.88 -25.70
C SER A 565 -30.04 -9.93 -24.58
N PHE A 566 -28.76 -9.98 -24.19
CA PHE A 566 -28.23 -9.23 -23.03
C PHE A 566 -27.97 -7.73 -23.25
N THR A 567 -28.33 -7.17 -24.41
CA THR A 567 -28.08 -5.74 -24.71
C THR A 567 -28.82 -4.78 -23.77
N LYS A 568 -30.02 -5.13 -23.31
CA LYS A 568 -30.79 -4.28 -22.40
C LYS A 568 -30.24 -4.33 -20.96
N SER A 569 -29.71 -5.46 -20.52
CA SER A 569 -29.24 -5.65 -19.13
C SER A 569 -27.77 -5.33 -18.93
N LEU A 570 -26.92 -5.52 -19.94
CA LEU A 570 -25.46 -5.34 -19.85
C LEU A 570 -24.89 -4.34 -20.87
N GLY A 571 -25.72 -3.67 -21.67
CA GLY A 571 -25.25 -2.80 -22.77
C GLY A 571 -24.33 -1.64 -22.34
N ASN A 572 -24.38 -1.23 -21.07
CA ASN A 572 -23.50 -0.19 -20.49
C ASN A 572 -22.24 -0.77 -19.80
N GLN A 573 -22.04 -2.09 -19.79
CA GLN A 573 -20.91 -2.77 -19.16
C GLN A 573 -19.76 -3.03 -20.15
N GLU A 574 -19.68 -2.24 -21.22
CA GLU A 574 -18.68 -2.37 -22.29
C GLU A 574 -18.60 -3.81 -22.84
N ASN A 575 -17.40 -4.39 -22.91
CA ASN A 575 -17.15 -5.78 -23.27
C ASN A 575 -16.54 -6.57 -22.11
N TYR A 576 -16.79 -6.15 -20.87
CA TYR A 576 -16.24 -6.82 -19.70
C TYR A 576 -16.92 -8.16 -19.45
N CYS A 577 -16.16 -9.13 -18.95
CA CYS A 577 -16.66 -10.45 -18.60
C CYS A 577 -17.71 -10.33 -17.48
N ARG A 578 -18.87 -10.96 -17.65
CA ARG A 578 -19.98 -10.94 -16.69
C ARG A 578 -20.59 -12.33 -16.58
N ASN A 579 -21.39 -12.56 -15.54
CA ASN A 579 -22.12 -13.81 -15.37
C ASN A 579 -23.60 -13.55 -15.09
N PRO A 580 -24.37 -13.07 -16.09
CA PRO A 580 -25.77 -12.68 -15.91
C PRO A 580 -26.74 -13.86 -15.79
N ASP A 581 -26.33 -15.06 -16.20
CA ASP A 581 -27.16 -16.25 -16.38
C ASP A 581 -26.73 -17.43 -15.48
N GLY A 582 -25.75 -17.21 -14.60
CA GLY A 582 -25.38 -18.14 -13.53
C GLY A 582 -24.50 -19.31 -13.97
N GLU A 583 -23.81 -19.16 -15.10
CA GLU A 583 -22.76 -20.03 -15.62
C GLU A 583 -21.65 -20.29 -14.56
N PRO A 584 -20.80 -21.33 -14.73
CA PRO A 584 -19.78 -21.67 -13.74
C PRO A 584 -18.72 -20.58 -13.48
N LYS A 585 -18.48 -19.67 -14.44
CA LYS A 585 -17.55 -18.53 -14.33
C LYS A 585 -18.03 -17.36 -15.20
N PRO A 586 -17.56 -16.12 -14.96
CA PRO A 586 -17.86 -15.02 -15.87
C PRO A 586 -17.32 -15.27 -17.26
N TRP A 587 -18.09 -14.82 -18.25
CA TRP A 587 -17.88 -15.10 -19.65
C TRP A 587 -18.23 -13.87 -20.50
N CYS A 588 -17.95 -13.95 -21.80
CA CYS A 588 -18.38 -12.96 -22.76
C CYS A 588 -18.59 -13.60 -24.15
N TYR A 589 -19.40 -12.98 -25.00
CA TYR A 589 -19.38 -13.27 -26.44
C TYR A 589 -18.01 -12.90 -27.00
N THR A 590 -17.50 -13.61 -28.02
CA THR A 590 -16.17 -13.32 -28.56
C THR A 590 -16.26 -12.56 -29.89
N THR A 591 -15.18 -11.88 -30.28
CA THR A 591 -15.10 -11.23 -31.59
C THR A 591 -14.81 -12.20 -32.75
N GLU A 592 -14.53 -13.48 -32.46
CA GLU A 592 -14.27 -14.50 -33.48
C GLU A 592 -15.57 -15.14 -33.94
N LYS A 593 -15.73 -15.32 -35.26
CA LYS A 593 -16.96 -15.89 -35.86
C LYS A 593 -17.18 -17.35 -35.44
N ASP A 594 -16.09 -18.09 -35.24
CA ASP A 594 -16.15 -19.54 -34.98
C ASP A 594 -16.30 -19.87 -33.48
N THR A 595 -16.11 -18.89 -32.60
CA THR A 595 -16.28 -19.05 -31.14
C THR A 595 -17.34 -18.09 -30.64
N ARG A 596 -18.58 -18.57 -30.49
CA ARG A 596 -19.72 -17.73 -30.11
C ARG A 596 -19.52 -17.00 -28.78
N TRP A 597 -19.10 -17.72 -27.76
CA TRP A 597 -18.80 -17.18 -26.43
C TRP A 597 -17.78 -18.08 -25.73
N GLU A 598 -17.09 -17.55 -24.73
CA GLU A 598 -16.17 -18.32 -23.91
C GLU A 598 -16.04 -17.72 -22.50
N THR A 599 -15.71 -18.55 -21.51
CA THR A 599 -15.40 -18.11 -20.16
C THR A 599 -14.10 -17.30 -20.10
N CYS A 600 -14.04 -16.38 -19.14
CA CYS A 600 -12.87 -15.58 -18.85
C CYS A 600 -12.06 -16.18 -17.71
N ASP A 601 -10.74 -16.13 -17.85
CA ASP A 601 -9.83 -16.50 -16.76
C ASP A 601 -9.64 -15.31 -15.81
N ILE A 602 -10.53 -15.25 -14.82
CA ILE A 602 -10.52 -14.26 -13.74
C ILE A 602 -10.09 -14.99 -12.46
N PRO A 603 -9.05 -14.51 -11.77
CA PRO A 603 -8.60 -15.13 -10.52
C PRO A 603 -9.67 -15.00 -9.44
N GLU A 604 -9.83 -15.98 -8.55
CA GLU A 604 -10.63 -15.79 -7.33
C GLU A 604 -9.94 -14.78 -6.43
N CYS A 605 -10.73 -13.96 -5.72
CA CYS A 605 -10.18 -13.03 -4.75
C CYS A 605 -9.50 -13.83 -3.64
N ALA A 606 -8.18 -13.77 -3.62
CA ALA A 606 -7.38 -14.41 -2.60
C ALA A 606 -6.41 -13.38 -2.01
N ALA A 607 -6.84 -12.72 -0.95
CA ALA A 607 -5.92 -12.29 0.09
C ALA A 607 -6.39 -12.95 1.38
N CYS A 608 -5.59 -13.90 1.88
CA CYS A 608 -5.67 -14.25 3.30
C CYS A 608 -5.67 -12.96 4.13
N GLU A 609 -6.46 -12.88 5.20
CA GLU A 609 -6.16 -11.93 6.27
C GLU A 609 -4.84 -12.37 6.89
N VAL A 610 -3.73 -11.87 6.33
CA VAL A 610 -2.38 -12.18 6.80
C VAL A 610 -1.98 -11.10 7.79
N GLU A 611 -2.25 -11.34 9.06
CA GLU A 611 -1.63 -10.54 10.11
C GLU A 611 -0.17 -10.98 10.25
N GLN A 612 0.76 -10.10 9.87
CA GLN A 612 2.19 -10.29 10.10
C GLN A 612 2.57 -9.67 11.44
N GLU A 613 2.60 -10.48 12.50
CA GLU A 613 3.07 -10.03 13.81
C GLU A 613 4.57 -10.30 13.98
N LYS A 614 5.29 -9.33 14.54
CA LYS A 614 6.63 -9.54 15.10
C LYS A 614 6.48 -9.91 16.57
N GLY A 615 6.58 -11.21 16.87
CA GLY A 615 6.62 -11.70 18.25
C GLY A 615 7.92 -11.32 18.99
N PRO A 616 7.98 -11.53 20.32
CA PRO A 616 9.12 -11.17 21.17
C PRO A 616 10.45 -11.83 20.78
N ASP A 617 10.41 -12.93 20.01
CA ASP A 617 11.59 -13.68 19.54
C ASP A 617 11.94 -13.46 18.04
N CYS A 618 11.44 -12.40 17.40
CA CYS A 618 11.63 -12.13 15.97
C CYS A 618 11.12 -13.21 14.99
N LYS A 619 10.17 -14.05 15.42
CA LYS A 619 9.43 -15.00 14.56
C LYS A 619 8.46 -14.24 13.64
N VAL A 620 8.36 -14.65 12.37
CA VAL A 620 7.31 -14.18 11.46
C VAL A 620 6.13 -15.14 11.62
N LEU A 621 5.08 -14.67 12.28
CA LEU A 621 3.83 -15.39 12.44
C LEU A 621 2.88 -14.94 11.34
N TYR A 622 2.41 -15.87 10.53
CA TYR A 622 1.24 -15.65 9.68
C TYR A 622 0.03 -16.24 10.39
N LYS A 623 -0.90 -15.39 10.83
CA LYS A 623 -2.26 -15.85 11.18
C LYS A 623 -3.07 -15.86 9.90
N ILE A 624 -3.72 -16.97 9.60
CA ILE A 624 -4.54 -17.13 8.40
C ILE A 624 -5.90 -17.69 8.82
N SER A 625 -6.97 -16.94 8.56
CA SER A 625 -8.37 -17.29 8.87
C SER A 625 -9.20 -17.47 7.58
N GLY A 626 -10.37 -18.10 7.72
CA GLY A 626 -11.34 -18.29 6.61
C GLY A 626 -11.07 -19.49 5.70
N GLY A 627 -12.08 -19.87 4.90
CA GLY A 627 -11.97 -20.95 3.91
C GLY A 627 -11.14 -20.47 2.71
N CYS A 628 -9.82 -20.68 2.74
CA CYS A 628 -8.92 -20.08 1.76
C CYS A 628 -7.76 -21.00 1.34
N TYR A 629 -7.11 -20.66 0.23
CA TYR A 629 -5.93 -21.37 -0.29
C TYR A 629 -4.70 -20.44 -0.27
N TYR A 630 -3.72 -20.76 0.56
CA TYR A 630 -2.46 -20.04 0.72
C TYR A 630 -1.32 -20.75 -0.02
N GLN A 631 -0.51 -20.04 -0.81
CA GLN A 631 0.65 -20.63 -1.49
C GLN A 631 1.92 -19.82 -1.20
N SER A 632 3.01 -20.48 -0.82
CA SER A 632 4.28 -19.80 -0.53
C SER A 632 4.97 -19.30 -1.81
N HIS A 633 5.38 -18.02 -1.83
CA HIS A 633 5.97 -17.36 -3.02
C HIS A 633 7.53 -17.29 -3.02
N TYR A 634 8.22 -17.94 -2.09
CA TYR A 634 9.70 -17.92 -2.02
C TYR A 634 10.36 -18.86 -3.06
N ARG A 635 11.49 -18.42 -3.66
CA ARG A 635 12.28 -19.23 -4.62
C ARG A 635 13.33 -20.08 -3.89
N ASN A 636 13.30 -21.38 -4.20
CA ASN A 636 14.12 -22.54 -3.80
C ASN A 636 13.60 -23.41 -2.64
N GLU A 637 13.52 -24.71 -2.94
CA GLU A 637 13.15 -25.94 -2.20
C GLU A 637 11.93 -25.95 -1.23
N CYS A 638 11.40 -24.81 -0.79
CA CYS A 638 10.31 -24.75 0.20
C CYS A 638 8.97 -24.24 -0.38
N LYS A 639 8.47 -24.87 -1.44
CA LYS A 639 7.13 -24.57 -1.99
C LYS A 639 6.07 -25.43 -1.31
N TYR A 640 5.12 -24.80 -0.63
CA TYR A 640 3.94 -25.44 -0.06
C TYR A 640 2.69 -24.65 -0.40
N SER A 641 1.56 -25.34 -0.42
CA SER A 641 0.23 -24.73 -0.44
C SER A 641 -0.60 -25.25 0.71
N VAL A 642 -1.45 -24.42 1.30
CA VAL A 642 -2.35 -24.80 2.37
C VAL A 642 -3.77 -24.46 1.98
N LYS A 643 -4.68 -25.42 2.06
CA LYS A 643 -6.11 -25.20 1.96
C LYS A 643 -6.71 -25.20 3.36
N LEU A 644 -7.36 -24.12 3.76
CA LEU A 644 -8.11 -24.03 5.00
C LEU A 644 -9.58 -24.28 4.71
N ASP A 645 -10.16 -25.21 5.45
CA ASP A 645 -11.57 -25.58 5.38
C ASP A 645 -12.10 -25.82 6.80
N LYS A 646 -13.42 -25.93 6.94
CA LYS A 646 -14.04 -26.42 8.18
C LYS A 646 -14.31 -27.91 8.07
N ASP A 647 -14.01 -28.68 9.10
CA ASP A 647 -14.44 -30.07 9.17
C ASP A 647 -15.95 -30.18 9.43
N SER A 648 -16.48 -31.40 9.45
CA SER A 648 -17.91 -31.66 9.67
C SER A 648 -18.44 -31.17 11.02
N ALA A 649 -17.57 -30.82 11.97
CA ALA A 649 -17.92 -30.22 13.26
C ALA A 649 -17.78 -28.68 13.26
N GLY A 650 -17.54 -28.06 12.11
CA GLY A 650 -17.40 -26.62 11.96
C GLY A 650 -16.05 -26.06 12.38
N LYS A 651 -15.06 -26.92 12.65
CA LYS A 651 -13.75 -26.57 13.19
C LYS A 651 -12.71 -26.41 12.10
N LEU A 652 -11.82 -25.42 12.23
CA LEU A 652 -10.80 -25.16 11.21
C LEU A 652 -9.85 -26.36 11.04
N ARG A 653 -9.68 -26.76 9.78
CA ARG A 653 -8.78 -27.80 9.28
C ARG A 653 -7.87 -27.20 8.22
N ALA A 654 -6.59 -27.54 8.27
CA ALA A 654 -5.61 -27.10 7.27
C ALA A 654 -5.03 -28.29 6.50
N ASP A 655 -5.31 -28.37 5.21
CA ASP A 655 -4.74 -29.35 4.29
C ASP A 655 -3.50 -28.77 3.61
N VAL A 656 -2.32 -29.23 4.04
CA VAL A 656 -1.03 -28.75 3.56
C VAL A 656 -0.49 -29.70 2.49
N ASN A 657 -0.19 -29.15 1.32
CA ASN A 657 0.54 -29.82 0.25
C ASN A 657 1.98 -29.28 0.20
N TYR A 658 2.95 -30.18 0.28
CA TYR A 658 4.37 -29.88 0.16
C TYR A 658 5.02 -30.86 -0.81
N GLY A 659 5.35 -30.39 -2.02
CA GLY A 659 5.78 -31.27 -3.12
C GLY A 659 4.74 -32.37 -3.40
N ALA A 660 5.15 -33.64 -3.32
CA ALA A 660 4.25 -34.80 -3.46
C ALA A 660 3.54 -35.21 -2.16
N THR A 661 3.93 -34.65 -1.01
CA THR A 661 3.39 -35.03 0.31
C THR A 661 2.18 -34.16 0.66
N LYS A 662 1.11 -34.79 1.17
CA LYS A 662 -0.12 -34.12 1.62
C LYS A 662 -0.44 -34.55 3.05
N PHE A 663 -0.82 -33.61 3.91
CA PHE A 663 -1.26 -33.90 5.27
C PHE A 663 -2.25 -32.87 5.79
N SER A 664 -3.08 -33.29 6.74
CA SER A 664 -4.18 -32.48 7.29
C SER A 664 -3.95 -32.20 8.77
N LEU A 665 -4.02 -30.93 9.16
CA LEU A 665 -3.90 -30.46 10.54
C LEU A 665 -5.27 -30.09 11.09
N LYS A 666 -5.49 -30.45 12.35
CA LYS A 666 -6.66 -30.06 13.16
C LYS A 666 -6.17 -29.23 14.35
N GLU A 667 -7.07 -28.51 15.02
CA GLU A 667 -6.69 -27.63 16.15
C GLU A 667 -5.79 -28.34 17.18
N GLY A 668 -4.75 -27.63 17.60
CA GLY A 668 -3.78 -28.09 18.59
C GLY A 668 -2.70 -29.03 18.03
N LYS A 669 -2.82 -29.49 16.77
CA LYS A 669 -1.80 -30.31 16.09
C LYS A 669 -0.94 -29.43 15.18
N GLY A 670 0.35 -29.75 15.11
CA GLY A 670 1.28 -29.09 14.21
C GLY A 670 2.33 -30.04 13.65
N VAL A 671 2.93 -29.64 12.53
CA VAL A 671 4.00 -30.40 11.88
C VAL A 671 5.14 -29.45 11.51
N ASN A 672 6.38 -29.93 11.68
CA ASN A 672 7.58 -29.15 11.36
C ASN A 672 8.28 -29.73 10.12
N LYS A 673 8.32 -28.94 9.04
CA LYS A 673 9.02 -29.26 7.79
C LYS A 673 9.82 -28.03 7.32
N CYS A 674 9.55 -27.53 6.12
CA CYS A 674 10.06 -26.29 5.55
C CYS A 674 9.52 -25.02 6.23
N ALA A 675 8.40 -25.16 6.92
CA ALA A 675 7.77 -24.20 7.82
C ALA A 675 7.08 -25.03 8.91
N TYR A 676 6.85 -24.42 10.06
CA TYR A 676 6.06 -25.01 11.12
C TYR A 676 4.61 -24.54 10.98
N PHE A 677 3.69 -25.49 10.87
CA PHE A 677 2.26 -25.23 10.67
C PHE A 677 1.51 -25.69 11.92
N LYS A 678 0.63 -24.86 12.48
CA LYS A 678 -0.20 -25.21 13.64
C LYS A 678 -1.55 -24.52 13.57
N VAL A 679 -2.64 -25.28 13.72
CA VAL A 679 -4.00 -24.70 13.82
C VAL A 679 -4.28 -24.34 15.28
N ILE A 680 -4.69 -23.09 15.53
CA ILE A 680 -5.04 -22.54 16.86
C ILE A 680 -6.33 -21.74 16.71
N GLY A 681 -7.43 -22.20 17.32
CA GLY A 681 -8.75 -21.59 17.13
C GLY A 681 -9.16 -21.57 15.65
N ASP A 682 -9.58 -20.39 15.19
CA ASP A 682 -10.00 -20.13 13.80
C ASP A 682 -8.84 -19.67 12.90
N TYR A 683 -7.60 -19.94 13.31
CA TYR A 683 -6.40 -19.50 12.57
C TYR A 683 -5.43 -20.66 12.36
N LEU A 684 -4.82 -20.66 11.17
CA LEU A 684 -3.57 -21.38 10.94
C LEU A 684 -2.40 -20.44 11.23
N VAL A 685 -1.50 -20.89 12.09
CA VAL A 685 -0.19 -20.28 12.32
C VAL A 685 0.83 -20.97 11.42
N ILE A 686 1.52 -20.16 10.60
CA ILE A 686 2.68 -20.60 9.82
C ILE A 686 3.91 -19.86 10.34
N GLU A 687 4.92 -20.61 10.80
CA GLU A 687 6.23 -20.11 11.20
C GLU A 687 7.27 -20.54 10.15
N ASP A 688 7.81 -19.57 9.42
CA ASP A 688 8.79 -19.80 8.34
C ASP A 688 10.18 -20.09 8.93
N THR A 689 10.69 -21.31 8.76
CA THR A 689 11.92 -21.77 9.43
C THR A 689 13.21 -21.22 8.80
N LEU A 690 13.13 -20.42 7.73
CA LEU A 690 14.29 -19.73 7.17
C LEU A 690 14.70 -18.46 7.95
N ALA A 691 13.90 -18.04 8.95
CA ALA A 691 14.25 -16.97 9.87
C ALA A 691 14.72 -17.50 11.23
N HIS A 692 15.91 -18.12 11.22
CA HIS A 692 16.79 -18.47 12.35
C HIS A 692 16.48 -19.73 13.18
N GLY A 693 17.38 -20.72 13.06
CA GLY A 693 17.69 -21.68 14.13
C GLY A 693 18.17 -23.04 13.62
N PHE A 694 19.46 -23.16 13.29
CA PHE A 694 20.17 -24.36 12.77
C PHE A 694 19.89 -24.70 11.30
N GLY A 695 20.77 -24.27 10.39
CA GLY A 695 20.80 -24.85 9.04
C GLY A 695 21.46 -26.22 9.11
N GLU A 696 20.70 -27.32 8.98
CA GLU A 696 21.26 -28.64 8.71
C GLU A 696 21.02 -29.02 7.24
N SER A 697 22.06 -29.39 6.51
CA SER A 697 21.98 -29.84 5.11
C SER A 697 22.42 -31.30 4.99
N TRP A 698 21.50 -32.18 4.57
CA TRP A 698 21.68 -33.64 4.51
C TRP A 698 21.68 -34.16 3.08
N VAL A 699 22.65 -35.02 2.73
CA VAL A 699 22.69 -35.76 1.45
C VAL A 699 22.54 -37.26 1.71
N TRP A 700 21.35 -37.82 1.45
CA TRP A 700 21.03 -39.25 1.59
C TRP A 700 21.32 -40.04 0.31
N GLY A 701 22.00 -41.19 0.44
CA GLY A 701 22.37 -42.04 -0.68
C GLY A 701 21.22 -42.98 -1.06
N GLY A 702 20.53 -42.68 -2.16
CA GLY A 702 19.45 -43.52 -2.69
C GLY A 702 18.82 -42.99 -3.98
N SER A 703 19.62 -42.51 -4.93
CA SER A 703 19.31 -42.33 -6.36
C SER A 703 20.38 -41.44 -6.99
N SER A 704 20.54 -41.57 -8.31
CA SER A 704 21.59 -41.03 -9.16
C SER A 704 21.72 -39.49 -9.16
N TRP A 705 22.27 -38.89 -8.10
CA TRP A 705 22.66 -37.47 -8.10
C TRP A 705 24.14 -37.32 -7.77
N ASN A 706 24.95 -37.19 -8.81
CA ASN A 706 26.34 -36.72 -8.75
C ASN A 706 26.46 -35.19 -8.54
N GLY A 707 25.34 -34.50 -8.26
CA GLY A 707 25.26 -33.05 -8.14
C GLY A 707 25.88 -32.52 -6.84
N ALA A 708 26.54 -31.36 -6.91
CA ALA A 708 26.96 -30.62 -5.72
C ALA A 708 25.79 -29.80 -5.16
N THR A 709 25.64 -29.75 -3.84
CA THR A 709 24.58 -29.01 -3.14
C THR A 709 25.13 -27.68 -2.64
N THR A 710 24.42 -26.57 -2.90
CA THR A 710 24.74 -25.23 -2.38
C THR A 710 23.78 -24.86 -1.26
N THR A 711 24.31 -24.33 -0.16
CA THR A 711 23.54 -23.85 0.99
C THR A 711 24.13 -22.54 1.51
N SER A 712 23.29 -21.65 2.04
CA SER A 712 23.71 -20.32 2.49
C SER A 712 23.10 -19.97 3.84
N ILE A 713 23.89 -19.32 4.72
CA ILE A 713 23.45 -18.80 6.02
C ILE A 713 23.92 -17.36 6.22
N CYS A 714 23.15 -16.56 6.95
CA CYS A 714 23.47 -15.15 7.21
C CYS A 714 24.57 -14.99 8.26
N GLN A 715 25.20 -13.81 8.28
CA GLN A 715 26.18 -13.45 9.30
C GLN A 715 25.64 -13.69 10.72
N ASN A 716 26.49 -14.28 11.57
CA ASN A 716 26.22 -14.74 12.94
C ASN A 716 25.34 -16.00 13.06
N GLN A 717 25.06 -16.72 11.96
CA GLN A 717 24.34 -18.00 12.02
C GLN A 717 25.29 -19.23 12.01
N LYS A 718 24.74 -20.41 12.31
CA LYS A 718 25.42 -21.72 12.26
C LYS A 718 24.85 -22.62 11.15
N LEU A 719 25.74 -23.32 10.45
CA LEU A 719 25.43 -24.24 9.37
C LEU A 719 26.09 -25.59 9.66
N THR A 720 25.34 -26.69 9.62
CA THR A 720 25.86 -28.05 9.75
C THR A 720 25.64 -28.85 8.48
N LEU A 721 26.71 -29.40 7.93
CA LEU A 721 26.73 -30.23 6.72
C LEU A 721 26.76 -31.70 7.11
N HIS A 722 26.01 -32.55 6.41
CA HIS A 722 25.89 -33.98 6.67
C HIS A 722 25.98 -34.83 5.40
N CYS A 723 26.74 -35.91 5.47
CA CYS A 723 26.74 -36.99 4.49
C CYS A 723 26.18 -38.29 5.07
N GLY A 724 25.43 -39.02 4.25
CA GLY A 724 24.97 -40.38 4.56
C GLY A 724 26.10 -41.37 4.85
N HIS A 725 25.74 -42.56 5.32
CA HIS A 725 26.69 -43.59 5.77
C HIS A 725 27.67 -43.99 4.64
N GLY A 726 28.96 -44.18 4.97
CA GLY A 726 30.02 -44.51 4.02
C GLY A 726 30.49 -43.36 3.11
N ARG A 727 30.02 -42.12 3.33
CA ARG A 727 30.42 -40.93 2.55
C ARG A 727 30.96 -39.80 3.43
N VAL A 728 31.82 -38.97 2.86
CA VAL A 728 32.44 -37.80 3.49
C VAL A 728 32.25 -36.53 2.65
N ILE A 729 32.24 -35.39 3.33
CA ILE A 729 32.06 -34.06 2.73
C ILE A 729 33.29 -33.71 1.88
N LYS A 730 33.05 -33.19 0.67
CA LYS A 730 34.04 -32.55 -0.20
C LYS A 730 33.49 -31.20 -0.69
N ILE A 731 34.09 -30.12 -0.18
CA ILE A 731 33.74 -28.74 -0.52
C ILE A 731 34.19 -28.40 -1.95
N ARG A 732 33.31 -27.78 -2.73
CA ARG A 732 33.54 -27.32 -4.11
C ARG A 732 33.70 -25.80 -4.20
N HIS A 733 32.86 -25.07 -3.49
CA HIS A 733 32.87 -23.61 -3.43
C HIS A 733 32.49 -23.19 -2.00
N ALA A 734 33.05 -22.07 -1.53
CA ALA A 734 32.52 -21.38 -0.37
C ALA A 734 32.92 -19.90 -0.41
N ASN A 735 32.00 -19.02 -0.03
CA ASN A 735 32.22 -17.58 0.03
C ASN A 735 31.53 -17.00 1.26
N TYR A 736 32.26 -16.24 2.08
CA TYR A 736 31.72 -15.45 3.18
C TYR A 736 31.78 -13.99 2.78
N GLY A 737 30.79 -13.58 2.01
CA GLY A 737 30.77 -12.31 1.32
C GLY A 737 29.34 -11.84 1.09
N ARG A 738 29.15 -11.03 0.05
CA ARG A 738 27.85 -10.67 -0.48
C ARG A 738 27.95 -10.49 -1.99
N THR A 739 27.25 -11.34 -2.74
CA THR A 739 27.24 -11.37 -4.21
C THR A 739 25.88 -10.98 -4.80
N ASN A 740 24.91 -10.64 -3.96
CA ASN A 740 23.64 -10.03 -4.35
C ASN A 740 22.93 -9.36 -3.14
N TYR A 741 21.91 -8.55 -3.46
CA TYR A 741 21.13 -7.81 -2.46
C TYR A 741 20.02 -8.63 -1.77
N PHE A 742 19.58 -9.75 -2.36
CA PHE A 742 18.39 -10.48 -1.89
C PHE A 742 18.70 -11.62 -0.91
N THR A 743 19.89 -12.23 -0.97
CA THR A 743 20.36 -13.23 -0.01
C THR A 743 20.71 -12.53 1.30
N CYS A 744 20.10 -12.97 2.41
CA CYS A 744 20.24 -12.32 3.72
C CYS A 744 19.98 -10.80 3.63
N PRO A 745 18.76 -10.36 3.27
CA PRO A 745 18.44 -8.97 2.93
C PRO A 745 18.42 -8.04 4.16
N ARG A 746 18.58 -8.60 5.37
CA ARG A 746 18.65 -7.86 6.62
C ARG A 746 20.11 -7.52 6.93
N GLY A 747 20.40 -6.23 7.10
CA GLY A 747 21.72 -5.73 7.44
C GLY A 747 22.11 -4.48 6.65
N ASN A 748 23.26 -3.90 6.97
CA ASN A 748 23.79 -2.78 6.20
C ASN A 748 24.26 -3.29 4.84
N LEU A 749 23.90 -2.59 3.76
CA LEU A 749 24.25 -2.96 2.39
C LEU A 749 25.00 -1.78 1.74
N HIS A 750 26.32 -1.86 1.72
CA HIS A 750 27.18 -0.87 1.04
C HIS A 750 27.67 -1.37 -0.32
N THR A 751 27.83 -2.68 -0.49
CA THR A 751 28.14 -3.35 -1.75
C THR A 751 27.43 -4.71 -1.80
N ASP A 752 27.00 -5.14 -2.98
CA ASP A 752 26.53 -6.49 -3.26
C ASP A 752 27.44 -7.28 -4.21
N ASP A 753 28.65 -6.77 -4.43
CA ASP A 753 29.74 -7.42 -5.16
C ASP A 753 30.99 -7.47 -4.26
N CYS A 754 31.04 -8.48 -3.40
CA CYS A 754 32.10 -8.68 -2.44
C CYS A 754 32.27 -10.16 -2.08
N GLU A 755 33.48 -10.68 -2.26
CA GLU A 755 33.82 -12.07 -1.97
C GLU A 755 35.07 -12.16 -1.09
N SER A 756 35.22 -13.28 -0.37
CA SER A 756 36.44 -13.58 0.39
C SER A 756 37.18 -14.76 -0.24
N SER A 757 38.40 -14.49 -0.70
CA SER A 757 39.32 -15.49 -1.29
C SER A 757 39.64 -16.64 -0.34
N ASP A 758 39.68 -16.37 0.97
CA ASP A 758 40.17 -17.32 1.97
C ASP A 758 39.07 -18.27 2.45
N THR A 759 37.79 -17.92 2.22
CA THR A 759 36.65 -18.66 2.76
C THR A 759 36.69 -20.13 2.34
N LYS A 760 37.00 -20.41 1.07
CA LYS A 760 37.01 -21.77 0.53
C LYS A 760 38.02 -22.67 1.24
N GLU A 761 39.23 -22.19 1.49
CA GLU A 761 40.26 -22.98 2.18
C GLU A 761 39.94 -23.17 3.66
N ILE A 762 39.39 -22.15 4.33
CA ILE A 762 38.92 -22.25 5.72
C ILE A 762 37.83 -23.34 5.85
N VAL A 763 36.84 -23.33 4.95
CA VAL A 763 35.74 -24.31 4.97
C VAL A 763 36.22 -25.71 4.60
N LYS A 764 37.13 -25.84 3.61
CA LYS A 764 37.77 -27.14 3.28
C LYS A 764 38.51 -27.74 4.47
N LYS A 765 39.37 -26.97 5.13
CA LYS A 765 40.17 -27.43 6.28
C LYS A 765 39.28 -27.92 7.44
N ARG A 766 38.12 -27.28 7.62
CA ARG A 766 37.17 -27.63 8.69
C ARG A 766 36.25 -28.80 8.34
N CYS A 767 35.83 -28.95 7.09
CA CYS A 767 34.76 -29.88 6.73
C CYS A 767 35.15 -31.05 5.83
N ASN A 768 36.21 -30.96 5.01
CA ASN A 768 36.57 -32.05 4.12
C ASN A 768 36.93 -33.33 4.90
N GLY A 769 36.51 -34.48 4.38
CA GLY A 769 36.81 -35.80 4.98
C GLY A 769 35.96 -36.13 6.21
N ARG A 770 35.11 -35.21 6.68
CA ARG A 770 34.18 -35.44 7.79
C ARG A 770 32.81 -35.89 7.27
N ARG A 771 32.09 -36.66 8.08
CA ARG A 771 30.69 -37.04 7.79
C ARG A 771 29.70 -35.96 8.23
N LYS A 772 30.03 -35.21 9.29
CA LYS A 772 29.27 -34.07 9.83
C LYS A 772 30.24 -32.91 10.11
N CYS A 773 29.88 -31.68 9.76
CA CYS A 773 30.70 -30.49 10.00
C CYS A 773 29.84 -29.27 10.32
N THR A 774 30.12 -28.55 11.41
CA THR A 774 29.43 -27.30 11.77
C THR A 774 30.31 -26.07 11.55
N LEU A 775 29.78 -25.07 10.86
CA LEU A 775 30.40 -23.78 10.54
C LEU A 775 29.59 -22.65 11.20
N THR A 776 30.25 -21.55 11.55
CA THR A 776 29.59 -20.35 12.09
C THR A 776 30.02 -19.13 11.27
N ALA A 777 29.06 -18.43 10.66
CA ALA A 777 29.29 -17.39 9.66
C ALA A 777 29.65 -16.04 10.32
N THR A 778 30.84 -15.91 10.88
CA THR A 778 31.27 -14.71 11.65
C THR A 778 32.55 -14.09 11.09
N ASN A 779 32.70 -12.79 11.31
CA ASN A 779 33.91 -12.05 10.94
C ASN A 779 35.18 -12.57 11.65
N SER A 780 35.04 -13.15 12.84
CA SER A 780 36.17 -13.74 13.57
C SER A 780 36.70 -15.02 12.92
N ILE A 781 35.88 -15.73 12.16
CA ILE A 781 36.26 -16.98 11.50
C ILE A 781 36.75 -16.75 10.06
N PHE A 782 36.12 -15.83 9.34
CA PHE A 782 36.32 -15.67 7.89
C PHE A 782 36.89 -14.29 7.49
N GLY A 783 37.21 -13.44 8.47
CA GLY A 783 37.59 -12.05 8.23
C GLY A 783 36.39 -11.17 7.90
N ASN A 784 36.66 -9.88 7.62
CA ASN A 784 35.63 -8.88 7.28
C ASN A 784 35.85 -8.34 5.85
N PRO A 785 35.68 -9.16 4.80
CA PRO A 785 35.98 -8.78 3.42
C PRO A 785 35.11 -7.63 2.90
N CYS A 786 33.89 -7.50 3.44
CA CYS A 786 32.92 -6.48 3.03
C CYS A 786 32.72 -5.48 4.17
N HIS A 787 33.57 -4.46 4.28
CA HIS A 787 33.44 -3.43 5.30
C HIS A 787 32.09 -2.69 5.18
N GLY A 788 31.40 -2.51 6.30
CA GLY A 788 30.06 -1.89 6.35
C GLY A 788 28.93 -2.73 5.76
N THR A 789 29.20 -3.85 5.09
CA THR A 789 28.18 -4.71 4.49
C THR A 789 27.97 -5.98 5.30
N THR A 790 26.73 -6.31 5.65
CA THR A 790 26.40 -7.58 6.31
C THR A 790 26.60 -8.73 5.34
N LYS A 791 27.32 -9.80 5.73
CA LYS A 791 27.70 -10.92 4.85
C LYS A 791 26.79 -12.13 5.01
N TYR A 792 26.94 -13.10 4.11
CA TYR A 792 26.44 -14.46 4.27
C TYR A 792 27.51 -15.47 3.89
N LEU A 793 27.49 -16.63 4.54
CA LEU A 793 28.32 -17.78 4.17
C LEU A 793 27.52 -18.65 3.21
N GLU A 794 27.98 -18.75 1.97
CA GLU A 794 27.52 -19.72 0.97
C GLU A 794 28.53 -20.85 0.87
N VAL A 795 28.07 -22.11 0.85
CA VAL A 795 28.90 -23.30 0.72
C VAL A 795 28.29 -24.27 -0.28
N THR A 796 29.07 -24.66 -1.28
CA THR A 796 28.74 -25.74 -2.21
C THR A 796 29.59 -26.97 -1.87
N PHE A 797 28.96 -28.12 -1.59
CA PHE A 797 29.65 -29.35 -1.22
C PHE A 797 29.05 -30.58 -1.90
N LYS A 798 29.81 -31.68 -1.92
CA LYS A 798 29.31 -32.99 -2.34
C LYS A 798 29.73 -34.08 -1.35
N CYS A 799 28.98 -35.16 -1.30
CA CYS A 799 29.34 -36.33 -0.50
C CYS A 799 30.01 -37.38 -1.39
N ILE A 800 31.27 -37.67 -1.15
CA ILE A 800 32.04 -38.70 -1.86
C ILE A 800 32.17 -39.96 -1.01
N ARG A 801 32.35 -41.13 -1.63
CA ARG A 801 32.74 -42.33 -0.89
C ARG A 801 34.05 -42.05 -0.13
N LYS A 802 34.10 -42.47 1.13
CA LYS A 802 35.33 -42.47 1.90
C LYS A 802 36.21 -43.56 1.28
N LEU A 803 37.30 -43.15 0.64
CA LEU A 803 38.34 -44.07 0.16
C LEU A 803 39.04 -44.71 1.36
#